data_AF-A0A7X0Y2W2-F1
#
_entry.id   AF-A0A7X0Y2W2-F1
#
_cell.length_a   1.000
_cell.length_b   1.000
_cell.length_c   1.000
_cell.angle_alpha   90.00
_cell.angle_beta   90.00
_cell.angle_gamma   90.00
#
_symmetry.space_group_name_H-M   'P 1'
#
loop_
_entity.id
_entity.type
_entity.pdbx_description
1 polymer ?
#
loop_
_entity_poly.entity_id
_entity_poly.type
_entity_poly.pdbx_seq_one_letter_code
_entity_poly.pdbx_strand_id
1 'polypeptide(L)'
;MKKGLSRVLLVMIAIAMIVSTIPAYEPHAEQGVPPTETTVESTPEKTEVVEEQVEKEQQDTQVTEVEGTEAPSVKVDGDWKDPYYEGKRMLRSVALEKPEKATIKTVSNGVGTGTGAMNLSWKAMPGATGYKVIIGNGYNYEYFTVGNVTSWTTKGKGIFPTKAELDKGLYRFHTDGKGTEFANDPTQLYENTFKAGTTWTLRGQKKYIVRVLATYTSGDGPTSDITEAVMPPETLPAKPEKSTIKTTSSGAGTGTGHMDITWQAVPGAIDYKVVIGNGYNYEYFNTGNVTNWSTKGKNIFPTQAEIANKQYKFHQDGKGVEFASDPRALYENGYQAGSTFGLRNQKKYIVRILAVYPWGDGPTSDITDAIMPIEQMAKPTVTSYRSEEDASKGYLDVSWQPVADAISYKVGLFNGFNYQYVNVGKTTNWSTKGKKLWASKTDIANGNYQLHTDGTGSELPMDPMQTYTAANKANPNVNYSDRLLYYTRVIAVLADGETPVSEAGVVTMPYKTIDDVNLSSRGIDDKVGAIDLYWNEVTGAQGYIVWVFDGLRYNRFDVETATGWTSQFKNVWPTSDEISQGKGSLHLDGEGSELTIIPSLVYKVNGSSYSDKNVYWTRVTAYDKDGQTIALNQNNTIEIEALPIDGARTVVEGNVVQIYPSAGDADEESEEIGPDVDEENGYIIVSDEELGLLRAAGSTQVSRWGAWSYTHIAVSTTVAEGALNLAFYSGLAGSIAMFGIPAWAISSLIGGASLSKYGQAPGRALAKKWDKNKNGWIGFYKQWGYNAAGKQVASRYTTK
;
A
#
# COMPACT_ATOMS: atom_id res chain seq x y z
N MET A 1 -33.52 -10.15 -45.75
CA MET A 1 -33.79 -9.31 -44.56
C MET A 1 -33.71 -10.23 -43.35
N LYS A 2 -32.62 -10.16 -42.56
CA LYS A 2 -32.52 -9.46 -41.24
C LYS A 2 -33.56 -9.96 -40.24
N LYS A 3 -33.28 -10.29 -38.97
CA LYS A 3 -32.13 -10.40 -38.04
C LYS A 3 -32.77 -11.07 -36.80
N GLY A 4 -32.19 -12.06 -36.12
CA GLY A 4 -31.12 -11.88 -35.12
C GLY A 4 -31.69 -11.72 -33.70
N LEU A 5 -31.52 -12.73 -32.83
CA LEU A 5 -31.42 -12.63 -31.36
C LEU A 5 -30.77 -13.95 -30.87
N SER A 6 -29.44 -13.97 -30.72
CA SER A 6 -28.63 -13.70 -29.51
C SER A 6 -28.47 -14.91 -28.58
N ARG A 7 -27.25 -15.47 -28.61
CA ARG A 7 -26.74 -16.65 -27.88
C ARG A 7 -26.51 -16.41 -26.37
N VAL A 8 -27.33 -15.60 -25.72
CA VAL A 8 -27.17 -15.23 -24.30
C VAL A 8 -28.12 -16.02 -23.37
N LEU A 9 -29.07 -16.78 -23.90
CA LEU A 9 -30.07 -17.49 -23.08
C LEU A 9 -29.74 -18.97 -22.77
N LEU A 10 -28.67 -19.53 -23.35
CA LEU A 10 -28.33 -20.96 -23.21
C LEU A 10 -27.28 -21.26 -22.14
N VAL A 11 -26.83 -20.26 -21.38
CA VAL A 11 -25.80 -20.42 -20.32
C VAL A 11 -26.39 -20.30 -18.90
N MET A 12 -27.69 -20.04 -18.74
CA MET A 12 -28.33 -19.87 -17.42
C MET A 12 -29.12 -21.08 -16.91
N ILE A 13 -29.04 -22.24 -17.56
CA ILE A 13 -29.66 -23.50 -17.10
C ILE A 13 -28.64 -24.64 -17.20
N ALA A 14 -27.55 -24.53 -16.43
CA ALA A 14 -26.62 -25.63 -16.17
C ALA A 14 -25.96 -25.53 -14.78
N ILE A 15 -26.55 -24.74 -13.87
CA ILE A 15 -26.13 -24.64 -12.46
C ILE A 15 -27.38 -24.87 -11.59
N ALA A 16 -27.93 -26.07 -11.66
CA ALA A 16 -28.84 -26.62 -10.67
C ALA A 16 -28.96 -28.14 -10.90
N MET A 17 -28.75 -28.92 -9.83
CA MET A 17 -28.94 -30.37 -9.69
C MET A 17 -27.74 -31.28 -9.97
N ILE A 18 -26.91 -31.50 -8.94
CA ILE A 18 -26.48 -32.85 -8.54
C ILE A 18 -26.57 -32.92 -7.00
N VAL A 19 -27.49 -33.72 -6.47
CA VAL A 19 -27.65 -34.06 -5.04
C VAL A 19 -27.58 -35.58 -4.87
N SER A 20 -26.90 -35.99 -3.80
CA SER A 20 -26.85 -37.30 -3.13
C SER A 20 -26.03 -38.41 -3.82
N THR A 21 -25.05 -39.02 -3.14
CA THR A 21 -25.34 -40.04 -2.11
C THR A 21 -24.16 -40.39 -1.16
N ILE A 22 -24.43 -40.30 0.17
CA ILE A 22 -24.15 -41.28 1.27
C ILE A 22 -22.72 -41.36 1.91
N PRO A 23 -22.53 -41.68 3.23
CA PRO A 23 -23.49 -41.91 4.33
C PRO A 23 -23.33 -41.00 5.57
N ALA A 24 -24.42 -40.95 6.36
CA ALA A 24 -24.45 -40.50 7.74
C ALA A 24 -23.71 -41.47 8.68
N TYR A 25 -22.95 -40.92 9.62
CA TYR A 25 -22.39 -41.65 10.76
C TYR A 25 -23.27 -41.33 11.97
N GLU A 26 -24.00 -42.35 12.45
CA GLU A 26 -24.78 -42.31 13.68
C GLU A 26 -23.88 -42.49 14.92
N PRO A 27 -24.12 -41.76 16.02
CA PRO A 27 -23.46 -42.02 17.29
C PRO A 27 -24.17 -43.17 18.03
N HIS A 28 -23.40 -44.18 18.44
CA HIS A 28 -23.87 -45.20 19.37
C HIS A 28 -24.16 -44.59 20.75
N ALA A 29 -25.37 -44.89 21.24
CA ALA A 29 -25.79 -44.68 22.61
C ALA A 29 -25.27 -45.81 23.51
N GLU A 30 -24.79 -45.47 24.70
CA GLU A 30 -24.83 -46.35 25.87
C GLU A 30 -25.86 -45.81 26.86
N GLN A 31 -26.71 -46.73 27.33
CA GLN A 31 -27.80 -46.52 28.26
C GLN A 31 -27.30 -46.44 29.71
N GLY A 32 -27.96 -45.59 30.52
CA GLY A 32 -27.80 -45.54 31.97
C GLY A 32 -28.89 -44.72 32.65
N VAL A 33 -30.12 -45.27 32.68
CA VAL A 33 -31.22 -45.16 33.69
C VAL A 33 -31.34 -43.88 34.57
N PRO A 34 -32.48 -43.14 34.51
CA PRO A 34 -33.02 -42.28 35.58
C PRO A 34 -34.24 -42.95 36.28
N PRO A 35 -35.01 -42.34 37.23
CA PRO A 35 -34.87 -41.06 37.96
C PRO A 35 -35.06 -41.21 39.50
N THR A 36 -34.90 -40.13 40.26
CA THR A 36 -35.73 -39.93 41.47
C THR A 36 -36.05 -38.44 41.66
N GLU A 37 -37.34 -38.13 41.58
CA GLU A 37 -37.94 -36.84 41.91
C GLU A 37 -37.91 -36.59 43.42
N THR A 38 -37.80 -35.33 43.83
CA THR A 38 -38.60 -34.82 44.95
C THR A 38 -38.75 -33.30 44.89
N THR A 39 -39.97 -32.89 44.60
CA THR A 39 -40.60 -31.58 44.83
C THR A 39 -40.64 -31.26 46.33
N VAL A 40 -40.33 -30.03 46.76
CA VAL A 40 -41.09 -29.28 47.80
C VAL A 40 -40.85 -27.76 47.67
N GLU A 41 -41.94 -27.07 47.30
CA GLU A 41 -42.57 -25.89 47.93
C GLU A 41 -41.76 -24.79 48.66
N SER A 42 -42.22 -23.56 48.43
CA SER A 42 -41.64 -22.28 48.82
C SER A 42 -42.30 -21.62 50.05
N THR A 43 -41.46 -20.88 50.80
CA THR A 43 -41.71 -19.71 51.70
C THR A 43 -42.26 -19.96 53.12
N PRO A 44 -42.08 -19.03 54.10
CA PRO A 44 -40.93 -18.16 54.47
C PRO A 44 -40.65 -18.09 56.02
N GLU A 45 -39.50 -17.56 56.45
CA GLU A 45 -39.20 -16.84 57.73
C GLU A 45 -37.66 -16.83 57.91
N LYS A 46 -36.96 -16.03 58.72
CA LYS A 46 -37.09 -14.72 59.38
C LYS A 46 -35.71 -14.47 60.02
N THR A 47 -35.39 -13.21 60.21
CA THR A 47 -34.19 -12.63 60.83
C THR A 47 -33.85 -13.18 62.22
N GLU A 48 -32.57 -13.46 62.52
CA GLU A 48 -31.78 -12.89 63.65
C GLU A 48 -30.40 -13.57 63.86
N VAL A 49 -29.36 -12.71 63.92
CA VAL A 49 -28.21 -12.62 64.86
C VAL A 49 -27.54 -13.88 65.44
N VAL A 50 -26.22 -14.03 65.19
CA VAL A 50 -25.15 -14.43 66.16
C VAL A 50 -23.80 -13.89 65.60
N GLU A 51 -23.20 -12.85 66.18
CA GLU A 51 -21.98 -12.85 67.03
C GLU A 51 -20.82 -13.75 66.58
N GLU A 52 -19.65 -13.16 66.29
CA GLU A 52 -18.36 -13.83 66.55
C GLU A 52 -17.28 -12.80 66.94
N GLN A 53 -16.74 -13.02 68.13
CA GLN A 53 -15.59 -12.33 68.73
C GLN A 53 -14.29 -12.80 68.07
N VAL A 54 -13.29 -11.93 67.97
CA VAL A 54 -11.90 -12.38 67.76
C VAL A 54 -10.98 -11.68 68.77
N GLU A 55 -10.28 -12.54 69.52
CA GLU A 55 -9.34 -12.26 70.58
C GLU A 55 -7.93 -11.95 70.03
N LYS A 56 -7.12 -11.33 70.88
CA LYS A 56 -5.78 -10.78 70.65
C LYS A 56 -4.69 -11.84 70.58
N GLU A 57 -3.58 -11.52 69.91
CA GLU A 57 -2.24 -11.58 70.55
C GLU A 57 -1.18 -10.71 69.82
N GLN A 58 -0.23 -10.20 70.61
CA GLN A 58 0.84 -9.23 70.29
C GLN A 58 2.17 -9.94 69.99
N GLN A 59 3.09 -9.24 69.31
CA GLN A 59 4.50 -9.18 69.75
C GLN A 59 5.29 -7.97 69.22
N ASP A 60 5.72 -7.14 70.18
CA ASP A 60 6.89 -6.26 70.37
C ASP A 60 7.98 -6.06 69.30
N THR A 61 8.59 -4.86 69.27
CA THR A 61 9.90 -4.58 69.92
C THR A 61 10.24 -3.06 69.97
N GLN A 62 10.84 -2.67 71.10
CA GLN A 62 11.26 -1.37 71.67
C GLN A 62 12.34 -0.58 70.91
N VAL A 63 12.46 0.74 71.18
CA VAL A 63 13.75 1.45 71.42
C VAL A 63 13.56 2.66 72.36
N THR A 64 14.51 2.88 73.28
CA THR A 64 14.59 3.90 74.35
C THR A 64 15.53 5.08 74.00
N GLU A 65 15.31 6.22 74.67
CA GLU A 65 15.93 7.56 74.67
C GLU A 65 17.48 7.69 74.71
N VAL A 66 18.01 8.82 74.19
CA VAL A 66 19.15 9.60 74.77
C VAL A 66 19.04 11.11 74.46
N GLU A 67 19.39 11.95 75.44
CA GLU A 67 19.42 13.43 75.50
C GLU A 67 20.52 14.15 74.67
N GLY A 68 20.26 15.42 74.31
CA GLY A 68 21.03 16.60 74.79
C GLY A 68 22.31 17.09 74.07
N THR A 69 22.33 18.41 73.76
CA THR A 69 23.46 19.34 73.46
C THR A 69 24.11 19.23 72.06
N GLU A 70 24.50 20.28 71.32
CA GLU A 70 24.87 21.68 71.59
C GLU A 70 24.83 22.49 70.25
N ALA A 71 24.64 23.82 70.30
CA ALA A 71 24.68 24.72 69.13
C ALA A 71 26.13 25.09 68.73
N PRO A 72 26.40 25.57 67.49
CA PRO A 72 26.28 27.01 67.26
C PRO A 72 25.73 27.41 65.88
N SER A 73 25.14 28.60 65.85
CA SER A 73 24.59 29.27 64.67
C SER A 73 25.59 30.26 64.07
N VAL A 74 25.64 30.32 62.73
CA VAL A 74 26.16 31.46 61.94
C VAL A 74 25.02 31.91 61.00
N LYS A 75 24.76 33.22 60.97
CA LYS A 75 23.69 33.89 60.18
C LYS A 75 24.18 34.36 58.81
N VAL A 76 23.20 34.69 57.95
CA VAL A 76 23.12 35.66 56.81
C VAL A 76 22.47 34.91 55.61
N ASP A 77 21.25 35.18 55.11
CA ASP A 77 20.45 36.41 54.98
C ASP A 77 18.92 36.16 54.99
N GLY A 78 18.19 37.04 55.71
CA GLY A 78 16.96 37.68 55.21
C GLY A 78 15.66 36.90 55.07
N ASP A 79 15.10 36.37 56.17
CA ASP A 79 13.74 36.71 56.67
C ASP A 79 13.31 35.80 57.83
N TRP A 80 12.68 36.42 58.84
CA TRP A 80 12.48 35.86 60.18
C TRP A 80 11.47 34.71 60.25
N LYS A 81 11.91 33.53 60.69
CA LYS A 81 11.05 32.54 61.39
C LYS A 81 11.31 32.66 62.89
N ASP A 82 10.29 33.09 63.64
CA ASP A 82 10.25 33.06 65.10
C ASP A 82 9.44 31.83 65.55
N PRO A 83 10.04 30.83 66.22
CA PRO A 83 9.34 29.64 66.71
C PRO A 83 8.89 29.73 68.18
N TYR A 84 8.78 30.92 68.78
CA TYR A 84 8.41 31.04 70.21
C TYR A 84 7.33 32.09 70.51
N TYR A 85 6.25 32.06 69.71
CA TYR A 85 4.91 32.45 70.16
C TYR A 85 3.90 31.32 69.90
N GLU A 86 4.28 30.09 70.28
CA GLU A 86 3.33 29.04 70.59
C GLU A 86 2.75 29.30 71.99
N GLY A 87 1.67 30.06 72.03
CA GLY A 87 1.04 30.42 73.28
C GLY A 87 -0.08 31.43 73.07
N LYS A 88 -1.23 30.95 72.58
CA LYS A 88 -2.49 31.68 72.37
C LYS A 88 -2.45 32.73 71.25
N ARG A 89 -2.42 32.26 70.00
CA ARG A 89 -3.06 32.94 68.86
C ARG A 89 -4.13 32.04 68.29
N MET A 90 -5.38 32.43 68.57
CA MET A 90 -6.62 32.17 67.84
C MET A 90 -6.57 31.01 66.84
N LEU A 91 -7.35 29.95 67.12
CA LEU A 91 -7.85 28.99 66.14
C LEU A 91 -8.11 29.71 64.81
N ARG A 92 -7.22 29.54 63.82
CA ARG A 92 -7.61 29.82 62.43
C ARG A 92 -8.73 28.86 62.15
N SER A 93 -9.92 29.39 61.90
CA SER A 93 -11.03 28.65 61.29
C SER A 93 -10.47 27.87 60.10
N VAL A 94 -10.39 26.54 60.23
CA VAL A 94 -10.16 25.67 59.07
C VAL A 94 -11.29 25.98 58.12
N ALA A 95 -10.99 26.56 56.96
CA ALA A 95 -11.99 26.78 55.93
C ALA A 95 -12.46 25.38 55.51
N LEU A 96 -13.69 25.04 55.92
CA LEU A 96 -14.29 23.74 55.61
C LEU A 96 -14.32 23.59 54.09
N GLU A 97 -13.85 22.45 53.59
CA GLU A 97 -13.83 22.18 52.16
C GLU A 97 -15.26 22.10 51.60
N LYS A 98 -15.40 22.52 50.35
CA LYS A 98 -16.66 22.45 49.61
C LYS A 98 -16.87 21.02 49.08
N PRO A 99 -18.02 20.38 49.34
CA PRO A 99 -18.32 19.08 48.74
C PRO A 99 -18.34 19.16 47.21
N GLU A 100 -17.85 18.11 46.55
CA GLU A 100 -18.04 17.91 45.12
C GLU A 100 -19.54 17.80 44.77
N LYS A 101 -19.87 17.96 43.48
CA LYS A 101 -21.24 17.73 43.00
C LYS A 101 -21.67 16.30 43.32
N ALA A 102 -22.92 16.13 43.76
CA ALA A 102 -23.49 14.81 43.92
C ALA A 102 -23.67 14.15 42.55
N THR A 103 -23.52 12.83 42.50
CA THR A 103 -23.99 12.02 41.37
C THR A 103 -25.46 11.73 41.58
N ILE A 104 -26.30 12.01 40.57
CA ILE A 104 -27.75 11.79 40.66
C ILE A 104 -28.17 10.81 39.56
N LYS A 105 -28.81 9.71 39.96
CA LYS A 105 -29.50 8.79 39.06
C LYS A 105 -31.00 8.93 39.24
N THR A 106 -31.70 9.32 38.18
CA THR A 106 -33.16 9.45 38.18
C THR A 106 -33.81 8.18 37.64
N VAL A 107 -34.95 7.81 38.23
CA VAL A 107 -35.73 6.63 37.84
C VAL A 107 -37.20 7.00 37.72
N SER A 108 -37.88 6.44 36.73
CA SER A 108 -39.34 6.55 36.58
C SER A 108 -40.01 5.53 37.50
N ASN A 109 -41.15 5.90 38.10
CA ASN A 109 -41.97 4.97 38.89
C ASN A 109 -42.89 4.11 38.01
N GLY A 110 -42.84 4.29 36.69
CA GLY A 110 -43.57 3.47 35.71
C GLY A 110 -44.75 4.18 35.08
N VAL A 111 -45.36 3.50 34.10
CA VAL A 111 -46.47 4.02 33.28
C VAL A 111 -47.68 4.36 34.15
N GLY A 112 -48.26 5.54 33.91
CA GLY A 112 -49.45 6.03 34.60
C GLY A 112 -49.20 6.66 35.98
N THR A 113 -47.94 6.74 36.43
CA THR A 113 -47.62 7.30 37.76
C THR A 113 -47.33 8.79 37.76
N GLY A 114 -46.93 9.38 36.64
CA GLY A 114 -46.51 10.77 36.49
C GLY A 114 -45.25 11.15 37.28
N THR A 115 -44.58 10.18 37.91
CA THR A 115 -43.59 10.44 38.96
C THR A 115 -42.32 9.59 38.82
N GLY A 116 -41.30 9.99 39.57
CA GLY A 116 -40.01 9.35 39.63
C GLY A 116 -39.27 9.67 40.93
N ALA A 117 -38.05 9.15 41.06
CA ALA A 117 -37.20 9.36 42.22
C ALA A 117 -35.76 9.71 41.81
N MET A 118 -35.10 10.50 42.65
CA MET A 118 -33.67 10.82 42.55
C MET A 118 -32.91 9.97 43.56
N ASN A 119 -31.90 9.24 43.09
CA ASN A 119 -30.93 8.54 43.92
C ASN A 119 -29.61 9.31 43.87
N LEU A 120 -29.20 9.86 45.00
CA LEU A 120 -28.04 10.73 45.12
C LEU A 120 -26.90 10.00 45.81
N SER A 121 -25.67 10.23 45.36
CA SER A 121 -24.45 9.83 46.07
C SER A 121 -23.38 10.91 45.99
N TRP A 122 -22.55 11.03 47.02
CA TRP A 122 -21.46 12.00 47.10
C TRP A 122 -20.28 11.43 47.90
N LYS A 123 -19.10 12.05 47.75
CA LYS A 123 -17.92 11.66 48.54
C LYS A 123 -18.08 12.11 49.99
N ALA A 124 -17.57 11.29 50.92
CA ALA A 124 -17.52 11.67 52.32
C ALA A 124 -16.56 12.85 52.54
N MET A 125 -16.99 13.84 53.31
CA MET A 125 -16.18 14.97 53.74
C MET A 125 -15.49 14.63 55.06
N PRO A 126 -14.16 14.82 55.17
CA PRO A 126 -13.43 14.59 56.42
C PRO A 126 -14.01 15.40 57.59
N GLY A 127 -14.29 14.73 58.72
CA GLY A 127 -14.81 15.36 59.93
C GLY A 127 -16.30 15.72 59.92
N ALA A 128 -17.04 15.43 58.85
CA ALA A 128 -18.48 15.66 58.79
C ALA A 128 -19.25 14.75 59.77
N THR A 129 -20.16 15.35 60.52
CA THR A 129 -21.09 14.66 61.44
C THR A 129 -22.45 14.37 60.82
N GLY A 130 -22.72 14.91 59.63
CA GLY A 130 -23.96 14.70 58.90
C GLY A 130 -23.96 15.44 57.56
N TYR A 131 -25.08 15.33 56.84
CA TYR A 131 -25.29 16.01 55.57
C TYR A 131 -26.70 16.57 55.47
N LYS A 132 -26.86 17.62 54.64
CA LYS A 132 -28.14 18.10 54.15
C LYS A 132 -28.19 18.03 52.64
N VAL A 133 -29.30 17.52 52.11
CA VAL A 133 -29.65 17.61 50.69
C VAL A 133 -30.50 18.85 50.48
N ILE A 134 -30.18 19.62 49.45
CA ILE A 134 -30.78 20.92 49.19
C ILE A 134 -31.42 20.89 47.81
N ILE A 135 -32.74 21.05 47.72
CA ILE A 135 -33.48 20.95 46.45
C ILE A 135 -34.18 22.29 46.19
N GLY A 136 -34.00 22.84 45.00
CA GLY A 136 -34.69 24.08 44.59
C GLY A 136 -36.14 23.79 44.21
N ASN A 137 -37.09 24.51 44.81
CA ASN A 137 -38.51 24.42 44.48
C ASN A 137 -38.95 25.41 43.37
N GLY A 138 -38.05 26.30 42.92
CA GLY A 138 -38.31 27.39 41.96
C GLY A 138 -38.49 28.77 42.59
N TYR A 139 -38.73 28.84 43.91
CA TYR A 139 -38.78 30.07 44.69
C TYR A 139 -37.53 30.20 45.58
N ASN A 140 -37.18 29.13 46.29
CA ASN A 140 -36.06 29.03 47.21
C ASN A 140 -35.52 27.59 47.28
N TYR A 141 -34.40 27.43 47.98
CA TYR A 141 -33.88 26.12 48.35
C TYR A 141 -34.59 25.58 49.59
N GLU A 142 -34.97 24.29 49.54
CA GLU A 142 -35.48 23.52 50.68
C GLU A 142 -34.39 22.55 51.17
N TYR A 143 -34.28 22.38 52.49
CA TYR A 143 -33.19 21.65 53.13
C TYR A 143 -33.71 20.38 53.82
N PHE A 144 -33.10 19.25 53.50
CA PHE A 144 -33.43 17.93 54.05
C PHE A 144 -32.22 17.38 54.81
N THR A 145 -32.32 17.25 56.13
CA THR A 145 -31.27 16.62 56.94
C THR A 145 -31.30 15.11 56.73
N VAL A 146 -30.18 14.52 56.29
CA VAL A 146 -30.09 13.10 55.90
C VAL A 146 -29.20 12.26 56.81
N GLY A 147 -28.60 12.87 57.84
CA GLY A 147 -27.68 12.20 58.75
C GLY A 147 -26.28 11.99 58.15
N ASN A 148 -25.45 11.18 58.80
CA ASN A 148 -24.08 10.89 58.36
C ASN A 148 -24.04 9.78 57.30
N VAL A 149 -24.58 10.08 56.12
CA VAL A 149 -24.64 9.18 54.97
C VAL A 149 -23.99 9.82 53.75
N THR A 150 -23.52 8.99 52.83
CA THR A 150 -22.97 9.42 51.53
C THR A 150 -23.90 9.12 50.35
N SER A 151 -25.11 8.66 50.65
CA SER A 151 -26.17 8.44 49.68
C SER A 151 -27.54 8.71 50.29
N TRP A 152 -28.48 9.16 49.45
CA TRP A 152 -29.85 9.42 49.85
C TRP A 152 -30.80 9.32 48.66
N THR A 153 -32.04 8.92 48.91
CA THR A 153 -33.07 8.78 47.87
C THR A 153 -34.32 9.56 48.24
N THR A 154 -34.95 10.18 47.24
CA THR A 154 -36.29 10.77 47.38
C THR A 154 -37.40 9.72 47.39
N LYS A 155 -37.09 8.47 47.02
CA LYS A 155 -38.09 7.40 46.89
C LYS A 155 -38.76 7.10 48.23
N GLY A 156 -40.09 7.09 48.23
CA GLY A 156 -40.93 6.80 49.39
C GLY A 156 -40.93 7.92 50.44
N LYS A 157 -40.46 9.12 50.10
CA LYS A 157 -40.33 10.23 51.06
C LYS A 157 -41.51 11.20 51.06
N GLY A 158 -42.37 11.16 50.05
CA GLY A 158 -43.56 12.02 49.99
C GLY A 158 -43.22 13.51 50.10
N ILE A 159 -42.18 13.97 49.39
CA ILE A 159 -41.62 15.33 49.51
C ILE A 159 -42.24 16.31 48.51
N PHE A 160 -42.76 15.82 47.39
CA PHE A 160 -43.28 16.68 46.33
C PHE A 160 -44.73 17.10 46.62
N PRO A 161 -45.21 18.29 46.22
CA PRO A 161 -46.60 18.68 46.48
C PRO A 161 -47.56 17.78 45.69
N THR A 162 -48.70 17.45 46.29
CA THR A 162 -49.75 16.67 45.62
C THR A 162 -50.35 17.44 44.45
N LYS A 163 -50.99 16.72 43.51
CA LYS A 163 -51.68 17.35 42.37
C LYS A 163 -52.71 18.40 42.82
N ALA A 164 -53.47 18.10 43.87
CA ALA A 164 -54.47 19.02 44.42
C ALA A 164 -53.84 20.29 45.04
N GLU A 165 -52.63 20.18 45.58
CA GLU A 165 -51.88 21.33 46.10
C GLU A 165 -51.28 22.17 44.98
N LEU A 166 -50.71 21.53 43.95
CA LEU A 166 -50.24 22.21 42.74
C LEU A 166 -51.37 22.96 42.03
N ASP A 167 -52.57 22.38 41.94
CA ASP A 167 -53.73 23.03 41.31
C ASP A 167 -54.22 24.26 42.09
N LYS A 168 -53.94 24.32 43.40
CA LYS A 168 -54.19 25.49 44.26
C LYS A 168 -53.07 26.53 44.20
N GLY A 169 -52.05 26.33 43.36
CA GLY A 169 -50.91 27.24 43.26
C GLY A 169 -49.83 27.04 44.33
N LEU A 170 -49.89 25.95 45.11
CA LEU A 170 -48.87 25.65 46.12
C LEU A 170 -47.61 25.07 45.44
N TYR A 171 -46.46 25.27 46.08
CA TYR A 171 -45.15 24.93 45.49
C TYR A 171 -44.06 24.52 46.50
N ARG A 172 -44.38 24.48 47.81
CA ARG A 172 -43.40 24.12 48.83
C ARG A 172 -43.27 22.61 48.94
N PHE A 173 -42.05 22.10 49.08
CA PHE A 173 -41.84 20.69 49.34
C PHE A 173 -42.29 20.32 50.75
N HIS A 174 -42.78 19.09 50.91
CA HIS A 174 -43.17 18.50 52.17
C HIS A 174 -41.93 17.99 52.93
N THR A 175 -41.87 18.30 54.22
CA THR A 175 -40.92 17.71 55.16
C THR A 175 -41.60 16.72 56.12
N ASP A 176 -42.93 16.63 56.06
CA ASP A 176 -43.77 15.76 56.89
C ASP A 176 -44.13 14.42 56.22
N GLY A 177 -43.69 14.23 54.97
CA GLY A 177 -43.94 13.02 54.19
C GLY A 177 -45.36 12.87 53.66
N LYS A 178 -46.20 13.91 53.72
CA LYS A 178 -47.60 13.87 53.24
C LYS A 178 -47.77 14.22 51.76
N GLY A 179 -46.69 14.56 51.07
CA GLY A 179 -46.68 14.82 49.64
C GLY A 179 -46.64 13.54 48.80
N THR A 180 -46.26 13.69 47.54
CA THR A 180 -46.07 12.61 46.57
C THR A 180 -44.59 12.38 46.27
N GLU A 181 -44.32 11.37 45.43
CA GLU A 181 -43.06 11.26 44.71
C GLU A 181 -42.84 12.46 43.77
N PHE A 182 -41.60 12.71 43.39
CA PHE A 182 -41.25 13.82 42.49
C PHE A 182 -41.90 13.63 41.12
N ALA A 183 -42.47 14.70 40.57
CA ALA A 183 -43.07 14.64 39.23
C ALA A 183 -41.99 14.39 38.15
N ASN A 184 -42.37 13.67 37.09
CA ASN A 184 -41.52 13.56 35.91
C ASN A 184 -41.42 14.90 35.15
N ASP A 185 -42.43 15.76 35.29
CA ASP A 185 -42.46 17.11 34.73
C ASP A 185 -42.71 18.16 35.85
N PRO A 186 -41.67 18.90 36.30
CA PRO A 186 -41.81 19.93 37.34
C PRO A 186 -42.39 21.26 36.84
N THR A 187 -42.76 21.41 35.57
CA THR A 187 -43.12 22.71 35.01
C THR A 187 -44.27 23.39 35.74
N GLN A 188 -45.27 22.64 36.21
CA GLN A 188 -46.37 23.19 37.01
C GLN A 188 -45.91 23.75 38.36
N LEU A 189 -44.97 23.07 39.04
CA LEU A 189 -44.35 23.56 40.28
C LEU A 189 -43.72 24.93 40.04
N TYR A 190 -42.90 25.02 38.98
CA TYR A 190 -42.18 26.26 38.67
C TYR A 190 -43.10 27.37 38.17
N GLU A 191 -44.18 27.06 37.44
CA GLU A 191 -45.20 28.05 37.07
C GLU A 191 -45.89 28.64 38.31
N ASN A 192 -46.16 27.82 39.33
CA ASN A 192 -46.72 28.30 40.59
C ASN A 192 -45.74 29.23 41.32
N THR A 193 -44.45 28.89 41.38
CA THR A 193 -43.44 29.78 41.99
C THR A 193 -43.29 31.11 41.24
N PHE A 194 -43.41 31.10 39.91
CA PHE A 194 -43.42 32.30 39.09
C PHE A 194 -44.61 33.20 39.41
N LYS A 195 -45.82 32.63 39.48
CA LYS A 195 -47.02 33.37 39.90
C LYS A 195 -46.93 33.91 41.33
N ALA A 196 -46.16 33.25 42.20
CA ALA A 196 -45.88 33.71 43.56
C ALA A 196 -44.81 34.83 43.63
N GLY A 197 -44.25 35.27 42.50
CA GLY A 197 -43.34 36.40 42.43
C GLY A 197 -41.86 36.06 42.63
N THR A 198 -41.44 34.81 42.38
CA THR A 198 -40.00 34.47 42.40
C THR A 198 -39.23 35.28 41.36
N THR A 199 -38.02 35.70 41.71
CA THR A 199 -37.02 36.21 40.75
C THR A 199 -36.12 35.09 40.22
N TRP A 200 -36.29 33.87 40.71
CA TRP A 200 -35.50 32.71 40.32
C TRP A 200 -36.12 32.01 39.10
N THR A 201 -35.42 32.04 37.97
CA THR A 201 -35.99 31.64 36.68
C THR A 201 -35.86 30.14 36.38
N LEU A 202 -36.59 29.30 37.13
CA LEU A 202 -36.82 27.89 36.75
C LEU A 202 -38.09 27.67 35.93
N ARG A 203 -38.84 28.73 35.64
CA ARG A 203 -40.07 28.68 34.83
C ARG A 203 -39.81 27.97 33.49
N GLY A 204 -40.65 26.99 33.16
CA GLY A 204 -40.56 26.21 31.92
C GLY A 204 -39.45 25.16 31.89
N GLN A 205 -38.63 25.04 32.94
CA GLN A 205 -37.58 24.03 33.01
C GLN A 205 -38.14 22.66 33.39
N LYS A 206 -37.58 21.60 32.80
CA LYS A 206 -37.93 20.19 33.12
C LYS A 206 -36.92 19.50 34.04
N LYS A 207 -35.99 20.26 34.61
CA LYS A 207 -34.93 19.78 35.49
C LYS A 207 -35.16 20.21 36.92
N TYR A 208 -34.70 19.39 37.85
CA TYR A 208 -34.50 19.73 39.25
C TYR A 208 -33.06 20.20 39.46
N ILE A 209 -32.86 21.06 40.45
CA ILE A 209 -31.53 21.51 40.87
C ILE A 209 -31.28 21.07 42.30
N VAL A 210 -30.15 20.41 42.51
CA VAL A 210 -29.80 19.79 43.78
C VAL A 210 -28.38 20.16 44.18
N ARG A 211 -28.18 20.35 45.48
CA ARG A 211 -26.88 20.52 46.12
C ARG A 211 -26.79 19.65 47.37
N VAL A 212 -25.57 19.44 47.85
CA VAL A 212 -25.30 18.78 49.13
C VAL A 212 -24.38 19.69 49.95
N LEU A 213 -24.60 19.76 51.26
CA LEU A 213 -23.64 20.32 52.20
C LEU A 213 -23.35 19.32 53.31
N ALA A 214 -22.13 19.37 53.84
CA ALA A 214 -21.74 18.62 55.03
C ALA A 214 -22.04 19.45 56.29
N THR A 215 -22.49 18.79 57.35
CA THR A 215 -22.70 19.39 58.68
C THR A 215 -21.61 18.91 59.64
N TYR A 216 -21.11 19.83 60.44
CA TYR A 216 -20.05 19.60 61.41
C TYR A 216 -20.55 19.97 62.81
N THR A 217 -19.81 19.60 63.85
CA THR A 217 -20.09 20.04 65.23
C THR A 217 -20.12 21.57 65.36
N SER A 218 -19.36 22.28 64.52
CA SER A 218 -19.33 23.74 64.43
C SER A 218 -20.47 24.36 63.61
N GLY A 219 -21.30 23.57 62.94
CA GLY A 219 -22.40 24.04 62.08
C GLY A 219 -22.32 23.54 60.63
N ASP A 220 -23.15 24.13 59.77
CA ASP A 220 -23.21 23.80 58.33
C ASP A 220 -21.96 24.29 57.60
N GLY A 221 -21.34 23.42 56.79
CA GLY A 221 -20.27 23.78 55.87
C GLY A 221 -20.79 24.39 54.56
N PRO A 222 -19.88 24.72 53.63
CA PRO A 222 -20.26 25.22 52.31
C PRO A 222 -21.08 24.22 51.48
N THR A 223 -21.95 24.72 50.61
CA THR A 223 -22.74 23.89 49.66
C THR A 223 -21.92 23.50 48.44
N SER A 224 -22.15 22.30 47.92
CA SER A 224 -21.67 21.87 46.60
C SER A 224 -22.14 22.80 45.48
N ASP A 225 -21.54 22.67 44.30
CA ASP A 225 -22.11 23.25 43.09
C ASP A 225 -23.45 22.60 42.73
N ILE A 226 -24.24 23.31 41.92
CA ILE A 226 -25.53 22.81 41.42
C ILE A 226 -25.29 21.56 40.57
N THR A 227 -26.07 20.53 40.89
CA THR A 227 -26.28 19.36 40.06
C THR A 227 -27.68 19.45 39.48
N GLU A 228 -27.79 19.31 38.16
CA GLU A 228 -29.07 19.29 37.46
C GLU A 228 -29.53 17.84 37.31
N ALA A 229 -30.81 17.56 37.54
CA ALA A 229 -31.39 16.24 37.41
C ALA A 229 -32.67 16.32 36.56
N VAL A 230 -32.71 15.56 35.47
CA VAL A 230 -33.93 15.42 34.65
C VAL A 230 -34.56 14.08 34.98
N MET A 231 -35.87 14.06 35.23
CA MET A 231 -36.58 12.82 35.42
C MET A 231 -36.82 12.12 34.07
N PRO A 232 -36.66 10.79 33.99
CA PRO A 232 -36.98 10.05 32.79
C PRO A 232 -38.49 10.10 32.49
N PRO A 233 -38.89 9.94 31.21
CA PRO A 233 -40.29 9.74 30.87
C PRO A 233 -40.82 8.43 31.47
N GLU A 234 -42.16 8.33 31.58
CA GLU A 234 -42.82 7.12 32.07
C GLU A 234 -42.50 5.88 31.23
N THR A 235 -42.49 6.05 29.91
CA THR A 235 -42.08 5.04 28.94
C THR A 235 -40.66 5.35 28.50
N LEU A 236 -39.71 4.52 28.92
CA LEU A 236 -38.32 4.67 28.48
C LEU A 236 -38.20 4.41 26.97
N PRO A 237 -37.30 5.12 26.27
CA PRO A 237 -37.01 4.86 24.86
C PRO A 237 -36.58 3.41 24.63
N ALA A 238 -36.90 2.89 23.44
CA ALA A 238 -36.39 1.59 23.00
C ALA A 238 -34.85 1.62 22.92
N LYS A 239 -34.23 0.45 23.13
CA LYS A 239 -32.79 0.30 22.91
C LYS A 239 -32.43 0.56 21.44
N PRO A 240 -31.24 1.11 21.15
CA PRO A 240 -30.78 1.23 19.77
C PRO A 240 -30.75 -0.13 19.08
N GLU A 241 -31.00 -0.13 17.77
CA GLU A 241 -30.81 -1.31 16.93
C GLU A 241 -29.32 -1.70 16.85
N LYS A 242 -29.03 -2.90 16.34
CA LYS A 242 -27.64 -3.32 16.10
C LYS A 242 -26.95 -2.35 15.13
N SER A 243 -25.72 -1.97 15.46
CA SER A 243 -24.88 -1.22 14.54
C SER A 243 -24.44 -2.07 13.35
N THR A 244 -24.19 -1.43 12.22
CA THR A 244 -23.45 -1.98 11.08
C THR A 244 -21.98 -1.62 11.23
N ILE A 245 -21.08 -2.59 11.05
CA ILE A 245 -19.64 -2.39 11.19
C ILE A 245 -18.94 -2.82 9.91
N LYS A 246 -18.14 -1.92 9.35
CA LYS A 246 -17.19 -2.22 8.28
C LYS A 246 -15.78 -2.19 8.87
N THR A 247 -15.01 -3.24 8.63
CA THR A 247 -13.63 -3.34 9.11
C THR A 247 -12.64 -3.23 7.95
N THR A 248 -11.53 -2.54 8.18
CA THR A 248 -10.51 -2.28 7.15
C THR A 248 -9.12 -2.53 7.74
N SER A 249 -8.26 -3.26 7.02
CA SER A 249 -6.86 -3.47 7.41
C SER A 249 -6.04 -2.18 7.25
N SER A 250 -5.06 -1.98 8.13
CA SER A 250 -4.11 -0.86 8.06
C SER A 250 -3.03 -1.04 6.99
N GLY A 251 -3.03 -2.16 6.26
CA GLY A 251 -2.07 -2.48 5.21
C GLY A 251 -1.15 -3.63 5.58
N ALA A 252 -0.36 -4.08 4.60
CA ALA A 252 0.48 -5.26 4.71
C ALA A 252 1.65 -5.07 5.70
N GLY A 253 1.90 -6.09 6.53
CA GLY A 253 2.92 -6.12 7.59
C GLY A 253 2.59 -5.35 8.88
N THR A 254 1.39 -4.79 9.04
CA THR A 254 1.00 -3.96 10.19
C THR A 254 0.41 -4.74 11.36
N GLY A 255 -0.24 -5.88 11.13
CA GLY A 255 -0.96 -6.63 12.18
C GLY A 255 -2.21 -5.93 12.72
N THR A 256 -2.71 -4.87 12.07
CA THR A 256 -3.78 -4.01 12.62
C THR A 256 -4.85 -3.61 11.60
N GLY A 257 -5.95 -3.05 12.10
CA GLY A 257 -7.05 -2.49 11.33
C GLY A 257 -7.94 -1.55 12.15
N HIS A 258 -9.00 -1.04 11.52
CA HIS A 258 -9.99 -0.15 12.13
C HIS A 258 -11.43 -0.56 11.80
N MET A 259 -12.36 -0.08 12.62
CA MET A 259 -13.79 -0.28 12.51
C MET A 259 -14.48 1.05 12.18
N ASP A 260 -15.26 1.08 11.11
CA ASP A 260 -16.24 2.13 10.82
C ASP A 260 -17.62 1.63 11.26
N ILE A 261 -18.16 2.26 12.31
CA ILE A 261 -19.36 1.82 13.03
C ILE A 261 -20.48 2.81 12.70
N THR A 262 -21.63 2.31 12.25
CA THR A 262 -22.81 3.13 11.90
C THR A 262 -24.06 2.57 12.56
N TRP A 263 -24.97 3.43 13.02
CA TRP A 263 -26.24 3.04 13.67
C TRP A 263 -27.37 4.00 13.31
N GLN A 264 -28.60 3.60 13.63
CA GLN A 264 -29.77 4.46 13.48
C GLN A 264 -29.95 5.36 14.71
N ALA A 265 -30.33 6.62 14.49
CA ALA A 265 -30.64 7.52 15.58
C ALA A 265 -31.92 7.07 16.31
N VAL A 266 -31.89 7.12 17.64
CA VAL A 266 -33.08 6.91 18.48
C VAL A 266 -33.66 8.25 18.95
N PRO A 267 -34.99 8.42 18.94
CA PRO A 267 -35.63 9.66 19.36
C PRO A 267 -35.27 10.07 20.79
N GLY A 268 -35.00 11.36 20.99
CA GLY A 268 -34.70 11.96 22.30
C GLY A 268 -33.27 11.79 22.79
N ALA A 269 -32.41 11.03 22.09
CA ALA A 269 -31.00 10.97 22.41
C ALA A 269 -30.32 12.32 22.16
N ILE A 270 -29.46 12.70 23.09
CA ILE A 270 -28.65 13.93 23.05
C ILE A 270 -27.17 13.65 22.79
N ASP A 271 -26.75 12.39 22.93
CA ASP A 271 -25.39 11.91 22.69
C ASP A 271 -25.42 10.38 22.49
N TYR A 272 -24.31 9.79 22.04
CA TYR A 272 -24.10 8.35 21.96
C TYR A 272 -22.74 7.95 22.52
N LYS A 273 -22.65 6.69 22.93
CA LYS A 273 -21.38 6.02 23.24
C LYS A 273 -21.24 4.76 22.40
N VAL A 274 -20.05 4.56 21.86
CA VAL A 274 -19.62 3.27 21.32
C VAL A 274 -19.04 2.46 22.47
N VAL A 275 -19.50 1.22 22.60
CA VAL A 275 -19.17 0.35 23.72
C VAL A 275 -18.46 -0.89 23.20
N ILE A 276 -17.19 -1.08 23.57
CA ILE A 276 -16.33 -2.14 23.00
C ILE A 276 -15.84 -3.05 24.11
N GLY A 277 -15.95 -4.37 23.91
CA GLY A 277 -15.43 -5.36 24.86
C GLY A 277 -13.90 -5.47 24.79
N ASN A 278 -13.22 -5.36 25.93
CA ASN A 278 -11.77 -5.48 26.05
C ASN A 278 -11.31 -6.88 26.54
N GLY A 279 -12.24 -7.82 26.69
CA GLY A 279 -11.99 -9.15 27.22
C GLY A 279 -12.21 -9.30 28.72
N TYR A 280 -12.24 -8.20 29.48
CA TYR A 280 -12.59 -8.17 30.91
C TYR A 280 -13.97 -7.59 31.16
N ASN A 281 -14.25 -6.46 30.52
CA ASN A 281 -15.51 -5.73 30.59
C ASN A 281 -15.75 -4.94 29.29
N TYR A 282 -16.83 -4.17 29.27
CA TYR A 282 -17.05 -3.16 28.25
C TYR A 282 -16.39 -1.84 28.64
N GLU A 283 -15.77 -1.17 27.66
CA GLU A 283 -15.33 0.21 27.77
C GLU A 283 -16.16 1.12 26.87
N TYR A 284 -16.30 2.38 27.28
CA TYR A 284 -17.25 3.34 26.72
C TYR A 284 -16.52 4.52 26.11
N PHE A 285 -16.82 4.82 24.85
CA PHE A 285 -16.23 5.92 24.09
C PHE A 285 -17.33 6.89 23.68
N ASN A 286 -17.26 8.13 24.17
CA ASN A 286 -18.22 9.17 23.80
C ASN A 286 -18.03 9.56 22.34
N THR A 287 -19.13 9.68 21.59
CA THR A 287 -19.06 10.00 20.15
C THR A 287 -19.63 11.36 19.80
N GLY A 288 -20.38 12.00 20.71
CA GLY A 288 -21.24 13.11 20.36
C GLY A 288 -22.56 12.62 19.77
N ASN A 289 -23.47 13.56 19.48
CA ASN A 289 -24.73 13.29 18.82
C ASN A 289 -24.56 13.01 17.31
N VAL A 290 -23.90 11.89 17.02
CA VAL A 290 -23.65 11.37 15.68
C VAL A 290 -24.21 9.97 15.55
N THR A 291 -24.35 9.50 14.31
CA THR A 291 -24.81 8.14 13.98
C THR A 291 -23.75 7.28 13.32
N ASN A 292 -22.51 7.78 13.28
CA ASN A 292 -21.35 7.08 12.77
C ASN A 292 -20.12 7.47 13.57
N TRP A 293 -19.21 6.52 13.75
CA TRP A 293 -17.95 6.73 14.45
C TRP A 293 -16.92 5.71 13.96
N SER A 294 -15.66 6.15 13.83
CA SER A 294 -14.55 5.31 13.36
C SER A 294 -13.47 5.21 14.43
N THR A 295 -12.90 4.01 14.59
CA THR A 295 -11.69 3.82 15.41
C THR A 295 -10.43 4.31 14.72
N LYS A 296 -10.49 4.63 13.42
CA LYS A 296 -9.33 5.01 12.62
C LYS A 296 -8.65 6.27 13.17
N GLY A 297 -7.35 6.17 13.39
CA GLY A 297 -6.50 7.22 13.93
C GLY A 297 -6.77 7.53 15.40
N LYS A 298 -7.59 6.73 16.10
CA LYS A 298 -7.92 6.97 17.51
C LYS A 298 -6.88 6.36 18.45
N ASN A 299 -6.10 5.39 17.99
CA ASN A 299 -5.00 4.79 18.75
C ASN A 299 -5.44 4.35 20.16
N ILE A 300 -6.56 3.63 20.23
CA ILE A 300 -7.17 3.21 21.50
C ILE A 300 -6.82 1.78 21.91
N PHE A 301 -6.21 0.99 21.03
CA PHE A 301 -5.79 -0.37 21.36
C PHE A 301 -4.43 -0.36 22.10
N PRO A 302 -4.16 -1.23 23.09
CA PRO A 302 -2.87 -1.25 23.77
C PRO A 302 -1.73 -1.54 22.81
N THR A 303 -0.57 -0.91 23.03
CA THR A 303 0.65 -1.19 22.26
C THR A 303 1.11 -2.64 22.44
N GLN A 304 1.95 -3.13 21.54
CA GLN A 304 2.51 -4.48 21.64
C GLN A 304 3.28 -4.70 22.96
N ALA A 305 3.99 -3.68 23.44
CA ALA A 305 4.70 -3.74 24.72
C ALA A 305 3.73 -3.85 25.91
N GLU A 306 2.61 -3.14 25.87
CA GLU A 306 1.56 -3.19 26.90
C GLU A 306 0.84 -4.54 26.90
N ILE A 307 0.52 -5.09 25.71
CA ILE A 307 -0.01 -6.45 25.57
C ILE A 307 0.97 -7.47 26.15
N ALA A 308 2.28 -7.35 25.87
CA ALA A 308 3.29 -8.24 26.46
C ALA A 308 3.35 -8.13 27.99
N ASN A 309 3.12 -6.93 28.53
CA ASN A 309 3.01 -6.64 29.96
C ASN A 309 1.62 -6.95 30.56
N LYS A 310 0.84 -7.83 29.92
CA LYS A 310 -0.46 -8.32 30.40
C LYS A 310 -1.55 -7.25 30.53
N GLN A 311 -1.40 -6.12 29.84
CA GLN A 311 -2.43 -5.10 29.81
C GLN A 311 -3.53 -5.45 28.82
N TYR A 312 -4.76 -5.01 29.13
CA TYR A 312 -5.96 -5.27 28.33
C TYR A 312 -6.92 -4.08 28.23
N LYS A 313 -6.61 -2.96 28.90
CA LYS A 313 -7.49 -1.78 28.91
C LYS A 313 -7.24 -0.92 27.68
N PHE A 314 -8.30 -0.41 27.06
CA PHE A 314 -8.15 0.51 25.95
C PHE A 314 -7.66 1.90 26.42
N HIS A 315 -6.91 2.57 25.55
CA HIS A 315 -6.49 3.94 25.76
C HIS A 315 -7.65 4.91 25.53
N GLN A 316 -7.73 5.92 26.39
CA GLN A 316 -8.64 7.08 26.23
C GLN A 316 -7.86 8.35 25.87
N ASP A 317 -6.52 8.29 25.90
CA ASP A 317 -5.60 9.41 25.67
C ASP A 317 -4.98 9.40 24.25
N GLY A 318 -5.34 8.41 23.43
CA GLY A 318 -4.84 8.26 22.05
C GLY A 318 -3.37 7.84 21.94
N LYS A 319 -2.76 7.32 23.02
CA LYS A 319 -1.35 6.87 23.03
C LYS A 319 -1.15 5.39 22.67
N GLY A 320 -2.23 4.68 22.39
CA GLY A 320 -2.18 3.29 21.94
C GLY A 320 -1.86 3.17 20.45
N VAL A 321 -2.43 2.13 19.83
CA VAL A 321 -2.32 1.81 18.41
C VAL A 321 -3.69 1.49 17.80
N GLU A 322 -3.73 1.24 16.49
CA GLU A 322 -4.90 0.68 15.81
C GLU A 322 -5.24 -0.72 16.36
N PHE A 323 -6.49 -1.15 16.15
CA PHE A 323 -6.92 -2.46 16.67
C PHE A 323 -6.13 -3.60 16.05
N ALA A 324 -5.70 -4.55 16.88
CA ALA A 324 -5.05 -5.76 16.38
C ALA A 324 -6.00 -6.55 15.46
N SER A 325 -5.44 -7.11 14.39
CA SER A 325 -6.18 -8.03 13.51
C SER A 325 -6.63 -9.29 14.25
N ASP A 326 -5.93 -9.65 15.33
CA ASP A 326 -6.29 -10.74 16.23
C ASP A 326 -6.34 -10.28 17.70
N PRO A 327 -7.53 -10.21 18.32
CA PRO A 327 -7.68 -9.78 19.71
C PRO A 327 -7.34 -10.84 20.77
N ARG A 328 -6.99 -12.07 20.40
CA ARG A 328 -6.86 -13.16 21.40
C ARG A 328 -5.84 -12.86 22.48
N ALA A 329 -4.76 -12.15 22.17
CA ALA A 329 -3.78 -11.72 23.17
C ALA A 329 -4.38 -10.74 24.20
N LEU A 330 -5.19 -9.77 23.75
CA LEU A 330 -5.94 -8.86 24.62
C LEU A 330 -6.88 -9.64 25.55
N TYR A 331 -7.62 -10.58 24.99
CA TYR A 331 -8.60 -11.37 25.74
C TYR A 331 -7.97 -12.37 26.71
N GLU A 332 -6.82 -12.95 26.35
CA GLU A 332 -6.03 -13.77 27.27
C GLU A 332 -5.55 -12.95 28.46
N ASN A 333 -5.08 -11.72 28.24
CA ASN A 333 -4.70 -10.81 29.32
C ASN A 333 -5.90 -10.48 30.24
N GLY A 334 -7.07 -10.20 29.66
CA GLY A 334 -8.31 -10.00 30.42
C GLY A 334 -8.68 -11.24 31.25
N TYR A 335 -8.58 -12.44 30.68
CA TYR A 335 -8.80 -13.70 31.40
C TYR A 335 -7.81 -13.90 32.55
N GLN A 336 -6.52 -13.66 32.32
CA GLN A 336 -5.48 -13.76 33.35
C GLN A 336 -5.69 -12.77 34.49
N ALA A 337 -6.34 -11.63 34.24
CA ALA A 337 -6.76 -10.67 35.26
C ALA A 337 -8.04 -11.07 36.04
N GLY A 338 -8.62 -12.24 35.75
CA GLY A 338 -9.81 -12.77 36.43
C GLY A 338 -11.13 -12.52 35.68
N SER A 339 -11.10 -12.23 34.38
CA SER A 339 -12.32 -12.05 33.60
C SER A 339 -13.16 -13.31 33.48
N THR A 340 -14.48 -13.16 33.65
CA THR A 340 -15.50 -14.16 33.31
C THR A 340 -16.28 -13.80 32.03
N PHE A 341 -15.81 -12.81 31.27
CA PHE A 341 -16.53 -12.21 30.13
C PHE A 341 -16.63 -13.12 28.89
N GLY A 342 -15.93 -14.26 28.87
CA GLY A 342 -16.14 -15.32 27.87
C GLY A 342 -15.58 -15.05 26.47
N LEU A 343 -14.70 -14.05 26.32
CA LEU A 343 -14.07 -13.72 25.01
C LEU A 343 -12.73 -14.42 24.78
N ARG A 344 -12.24 -15.20 25.75
CA ARG A 344 -11.00 -15.96 25.61
C ARG A 344 -11.06 -16.82 24.33
N ASN A 345 -10.02 -16.75 23.51
CA ASN A 345 -9.88 -17.42 22.20
C ASN A 345 -10.78 -16.91 21.06
N GLN A 346 -11.57 -15.87 21.25
CA GLN A 346 -12.38 -15.30 20.17
C GLN A 346 -11.52 -14.41 19.25
N LYS A 347 -11.68 -14.55 17.93
CA LYS A 347 -11.03 -13.69 16.92
C LYS A 347 -11.85 -12.44 16.55
N LYS A 348 -13.00 -12.23 17.21
CA LYS A 348 -13.92 -11.12 16.94
C LYS A 348 -13.91 -10.10 18.07
N TYR A 349 -14.10 -8.84 17.71
CA TYR A 349 -14.50 -7.78 18.62
C TYR A 349 -16.01 -7.79 18.82
N ILE A 350 -16.47 -7.39 20.00
CA ILE A 350 -17.89 -7.17 20.26
C ILE A 350 -18.13 -5.70 20.54
N VAL A 351 -19.15 -5.14 19.87
CA VAL A 351 -19.48 -3.72 19.90
C VAL A 351 -20.97 -3.55 20.19
N ARG A 352 -21.31 -2.53 20.96
CA ARG A 352 -22.69 -2.06 21.18
C ARG A 352 -22.76 -0.54 21.07
N ILE A 353 -23.96 -0.03 20.85
CA ILE A 353 -24.28 1.40 20.88
C ILE A 353 -25.13 1.71 22.09
N LEU A 354 -24.78 2.77 22.82
CA LEU A 354 -25.55 3.28 23.94
C LEU A 354 -26.02 4.69 23.60
N ALA A 355 -27.34 4.92 23.66
CA ALA A 355 -27.90 6.26 23.54
C ALA A 355 -27.89 6.97 24.90
N VAL A 356 -27.52 8.25 24.92
CA VAL A 356 -27.51 9.08 26.12
C VAL A 356 -28.65 10.08 26.03
N TYR A 357 -29.38 10.23 27.14
CA TYR A 357 -30.54 11.10 27.27
C TYR A 357 -30.29 12.20 28.31
N PRO A 358 -31.13 13.25 28.37
CA PRO A 358 -31.01 14.29 29.40
C PRO A 358 -31.02 13.78 30.84
N TRP A 359 -31.59 12.59 31.07
CA TRP A 359 -31.64 11.91 32.38
C TRP A 359 -30.53 10.87 32.57
N GLY A 360 -29.64 10.67 31.59
CA GLY A 360 -28.49 9.77 31.66
C GLY A 360 -28.45 8.69 30.58
N ASP A 361 -27.63 7.67 30.84
CA ASP A 361 -27.40 6.56 29.91
C ASP A 361 -28.65 5.69 29.73
N GLY A 362 -29.02 5.47 28.46
CA GLY A 362 -30.09 4.55 28.09
C GLY A 362 -29.61 3.10 27.97
N PRO A 363 -30.52 2.20 27.53
CA PRO A 363 -30.15 0.82 27.26
C PRO A 363 -29.19 0.70 26.06
N THR A 364 -28.29 -0.29 26.12
CA THR A 364 -27.40 -0.61 24.99
C THR A 364 -28.13 -1.39 23.91
N SER A 365 -27.69 -1.26 22.66
CA SER A 365 -28.04 -2.18 21.57
C SER A 365 -27.67 -3.63 21.89
N ASP A 366 -28.16 -4.55 21.06
CA ASP A 366 -27.60 -5.90 21.01
C ASP A 366 -26.16 -5.88 20.50
N ILE A 367 -25.43 -6.97 20.76
CA ILE A 367 -24.04 -7.13 20.30
C ILE A 367 -23.99 -7.20 18.79
N THR A 368 -23.11 -6.39 18.20
CA THR A 368 -22.59 -6.57 16.86
C THR A 368 -21.17 -7.12 16.95
N ASP A 369 -20.93 -8.23 16.27
CA ASP A 369 -19.60 -8.82 16.12
C ASP A 369 -18.83 -8.12 14.99
N ALA A 370 -17.54 -7.89 15.18
CA ALA A 370 -16.64 -7.35 14.17
C ALA A 370 -15.38 -8.23 14.06
N ILE A 371 -15.09 -8.73 12.87
CA ILE A 371 -13.87 -9.52 12.59
C ILE A 371 -12.96 -8.62 11.76
N MET A 372 -11.73 -8.41 12.23
CA MET A 372 -10.76 -7.66 11.43
C MET A 372 -10.39 -8.45 10.17
N PRO A 373 -10.19 -7.79 9.01
CA PRO A 373 -9.86 -8.49 7.78
C PRO A 373 -8.53 -9.21 7.91
N ILE A 374 -8.41 -10.37 7.26
CA ILE A 374 -7.13 -11.04 7.10
C ILE A 374 -6.22 -10.12 6.30
N GLU A 375 -5.03 -9.86 6.84
CA GLU A 375 -4.11 -8.90 6.29
C GLU A 375 -3.41 -9.43 5.03
N GLN A 376 -3.16 -8.53 4.07
CA GLN A 376 -2.36 -8.84 2.90
C GLN A 376 -0.91 -9.14 3.30
N MET A 377 -0.34 -10.20 2.72
CA MET A 377 1.07 -10.52 2.90
C MET A 377 1.98 -9.35 2.50
N ALA A 378 3.03 -9.10 3.28
CA ALA A 378 4.11 -8.21 2.87
C ALA A 378 4.76 -8.70 1.57
N LYS A 379 5.26 -7.76 0.76
CA LYS A 379 5.98 -8.07 -0.49
C LYS A 379 7.18 -8.99 -0.17
N PRO A 380 7.33 -10.14 -0.87
CA PRO A 380 8.45 -11.03 -0.65
C PRO A 380 9.76 -10.42 -1.17
N THR A 381 10.86 -10.80 -0.53
CA THR A 381 12.21 -10.54 -1.04
C THR A 381 12.56 -11.65 -2.04
N VAL A 382 12.97 -11.25 -3.24
CA VAL A 382 13.33 -12.18 -4.32
C VAL A 382 14.74 -11.83 -4.80
N THR A 383 15.63 -12.82 -4.78
CA THR A 383 16.98 -12.72 -5.34
C THR A 383 17.16 -13.75 -6.43
N SER A 384 17.81 -13.36 -7.52
CA SER A 384 18.05 -14.23 -8.68
C SER A 384 19.51 -14.62 -8.79
N TYR A 385 19.75 -15.83 -9.30
CA TYR A 385 21.09 -16.38 -9.48
C TYR A 385 21.18 -17.07 -10.83
N ARG A 386 22.37 -17.03 -11.43
CA ARG A 386 22.71 -17.88 -12.57
C ARG A 386 23.04 -19.29 -12.06
N SER A 387 22.60 -20.31 -12.78
CA SER A 387 22.93 -21.69 -12.43
C SER A 387 24.40 -21.99 -12.69
N GLU A 388 25.03 -22.70 -11.75
CA GLU A 388 26.39 -23.20 -11.87
C GLU A 388 26.48 -24.39 -12.83
N GLU A 389 25.38 -25.14 -13.00
CA GLU A 389 25.31 -26.36 -13.82
C GLU A 389 25.04 -26.04 -15.30
N ASP A 390 24.29 -24.97 -15.57
CA ASP A 390 23.91 -24.54 -16.91
C ASP A 390 23.83 -23.02 -16.96
N ALA A 391 24.81 -22.38 -17.61
CA ALA A 391 24.87 -20.93 -17.71
C ALA A 391 23.68 -20.30 -18.47
N SER A 392 22.90 -21.09 -19.21
CA SER A 392 21.66 -20.64 -19.87
C SER A 392 20.44 -20.66 -18.92
N LYS A 393 20.61 -21.07 -17.66
CA LYS A 393 19.54 -21.18 -16.66
C LYS A 393 19.85 -20.36 -15.42
N GLY A 394 18.79 -20.12 -14.65
CA GLY A 394 18.86 -19.45 -13.36
C GLY A 394 17.85 -20.02 -12.37
N TYR A 395 17.87 -19.46 -11.18
CA TYR A 395 16.91 -19.77 -10.13
C TYR A 395 16.63 -18.53 -9.27
N LEU A 396 15.52 -18.56 -8.55
CA LEU A 396 15.10 -17.52 -7.61
C LEU A 396 15.10 -18.09 -6.20
N ASP A 397 15.68 -17.34 -5.27
CA ASP A 397 15.46 -17.52 -3.84
C ASP A 397 14.46 -16.47 -3.37
N VAL A 398 13.44 -16.94 -2.65
CA VAL A 398 12.29 -16.17 -2.23
C VAL A 398 12.17 -16.26 -0.71
N SER A 399 12.03 -15.13 -0.03
CA SER A 399 11.80 -15.08 1.42
C SER A 399 10.71 -14.07 1.79
N TRP A 400 10.01 -14.33 2.90
CA TRP A 400 8.90 -13.51 3.38
C TRP A 400 8.80 -13.52 4.90
N GLN A 401 8.08 -12.53 5.44
CA GLN A 401 7.80 -12.47 6.87
C GLN A 401 6.77 -13.55 7.26
N PRO A 402 6.94 -14.22 8.42
CA PRO A 402 5.97 -15.19 8.90
C PRO A 402 4.63 -14.53 9.23
N VAL A 403 3.54 -15.22 8.93
CA VAL A 403 2.19 -14.89 9.40
C VAL A 403 1.81 -15.78 10.57
N ALA A 404 1.25 -15.18 11.61
CA ALA A 404 0.74 -15.90 12.77
C ALA A 404 -0.33 -16.92 12.34
N ASP A 405 -0.31 -18.10 12.97
CA ASP A 405 -1.19 -19.25 12.66
C ASP A 405 -1.10 -19.82 11.23
N ALA A 406 -0.15 -19.39 10.41
CA ALA A 406 0.07 -20.02 9.10
C ALA A 406 0.42 -21.51 9.27
N ILE A 407 -0.36 -22.36 8.60
CA ILE A 407 -0.15 -23.81 8.55
C ILE A 407 0.71 -24.21 7.35
N SER A 408 0.70 -23.42 6.28
CA SER A 408 1.60 -23.53 5.13
C SER A 408 1.66 -22.23 4.33
N TYR A 409 2.54 -22.15 3.33
CA TYR A 409 2.61 -21.05 2.38
C TYR A 409 2.54 -21.55 0.95
N LYS A 410 2.11 -20.68 0.04
CA LYS A 410 2.16 -20.89 -1.40
C LYS A 410 3.00 -19.81 -2.06
N VAL A 411 3.92 -20.21 -2.94
CA VAL A 411 4.70 -19.29 -3.77
C VAL A 411 4.16 -19.31 -5.19
N GLY A 412 3.74 -18.15 -5.68
CA GLY A 412 3.21 -17.94 -7.02
C GLY A 412 4.27 -17.39 -7.96
N LEU A 413 4.44 -18.02 -9.12
CA LEU A 413 5.28 -17.52 -10.21
C LEU A 413 4.38 -17.12 -11.39
N PHE A 414 4.65 -15.96 -11.98
CA PHE A 414 3.90 -15.46 -13.13
C PHE A 414 4.38 -16.10 -14.43
N ASN A 415 3.46 -16.60 -15.25
CA ASN A 415 3.78 -17.28 -16.52
C ASN A 415 3.57 -16.41 -17.78
N GLY A 416 3.32 -15.10 -17.62
CA GLY A 416 3.01 -14.18 -18.71
C GLY A 416 1.53 -13.87 -18.87
N PHE A 417 0.65 -14.66 -18.25
CA PHE A 417 -0.80 -14.45 -18.25
C PHE A 417 -1.39 -14.45 -16.85
N ASN A 418 -1.05 -15.44 -16.02
CA ASN A 418 -1.50 -15.57 -14.65
C ASN A 418 -0.40 -16.10 -13.70
N TYR A 419 -0.68 -16.10 -12.41
CA TYR A 419 0.19 -16.73 -11.41
C TYR A 419 -0.23 -18.18 -11.20
N GLN A 420 0.74 -19.08 -11.16
CA GLN A 420 0.56 -20.46 -10.72
C GLN A 420 1.35 -20.70 -9.44
N TYR A 421 0.73 -21.41 -8.49
CA TYR A 421 1.19 -21.47 -7.11
C TYR A 421 1.68 -22.87 -6.74
N VAL A 422 2.81 -22.93 -6.05
CA VAL A 422 3.39 -24.14 -5.46
C VAL A 422 3.22 -24.06 -3.95
N ASN A 423 2.70 -25.12 -3.31
CA ASN A 423 2.71 -25.22 -1.85
C ASN A 423 4.13 -25.54 -1.37
N VAL A 424 4.67 -24.73 -0.47
CA VAL A 424 6.05 -24.83 0.02
C VAL A 424 6.14 -25.24 1.49
N GLY A 425 5.02 -25.62 2.09
CA GLY A 425 4.94 -26.00 3.49
C GLY A 425 5.11 -24.81 4.45
N LYS A 426 5.49 -25.07 5.69
CA LYS A 426 5.59 -24.07 6.77
C LYS A 426 6.98 -23.40 6.85
N THR A 427 7.58 -23.13 5.69
CA THR A 427 8.84 -22.36 5.59
C THR A 427 8.56 -20.88 5.36
N THR A 428 9.54 -20.03 5.64
CA THR A 428 9.53 -18.59 5.29
C THR A 428 10.57 -18.23 4.22
N ASN A 429 11.26 -19.24 3.69
CA ASN A 429 12.18 -19.12 2.57
C ASN A 429 12.06 -20.35 1.66
N TRP A 430 12.21 -20.14 0.36
CA TRP A 430 12.09 -21.21 -0.63
C TRP A 430 12.84 -20.85 -1.90
N SER A 431 13.40 -21.87 -2.56
CA SER A 431 14.17 -21.71 -3.81
C SER A 431 13.52 -22.47 -4.96
N THR A 432 13.55 -21.88 -6.16
CA THR A 432 13.16 -22.58 -7.39
C THR A 432 14.26 -23.54 -7.89
N LYS A 433 15.47 -23.52 -7.30
CA LYS A 433 16.61 -24.32 -7.75
C LYS A 433 16.28 -25.81 -7.76
N GLY A 434 16.43 -26.46 -8.91
CA GLY A 434 16.21 -27.89 -9.08
C GLY A 434 14.73 -28.30 -9.06
N LYS A 435 13.80 -27.34 -9.09
CA LYS A 435 12.36 -27.60 -9.02
C LYS A 435 11.73 -27.80 -10.39
N LYS A 436 12.43 -27.47 -11.48
CA LYS A 436 11.97 -27.70 -12.86
C LYS A 436 10.55 -27.20 -13.13
N LEU A 437 10.23 -26.01 -12.64
CA LEU A 437 8.86 -25.46 -12.67
C LEU A 437 8.52 -24.76 -13.98
N TRP A 438 9.50 -24.41 -14.80
CA TRP A 438 9.30 -23.55 -15.96
C TRP A 438 8.97 -24.36 -17.21
N ALA A 439 8.13 -23.82 -18.10
CA ALA A 439 7.83 -24.44 -19.39
C ALA A 439 9.13 -24.74 -20.16
N SER A 440 9.29 -25.98 -20.63
CA SER A 440 10.45 -26.41 -21.40
C SER A 440 10.42 -25.85 -22.84
N LYS A 441 11.54 -25.96 -23.57
CA LYS A 441 11.58 -25.60 -25.00
C LYS A 441 10.53 -26.34 -25.83
N THR A 442 10.28 -27.61 -25.52
CA THR A 442 9.25 -28.43 -26.17
C THR A 442 7.85 -27.93 -25.84
N ASP A 443 7.59 -27.54 -24.59
CA ASP A 443 6.31 -26.96 -24.20
C ASP A 443 6.03 -25.68 -24.99
N ILE A 444 7.00 -24.77 -25.02
CA ILE A 444 6.89 -23.50 -25.73
C ILE A 444 6.69 -23.70 -27.24
N ALA A 445 7.41 -24.65 -27.85
CA ALA A 445 7.22 -25.00 -29.26
C ALA A 445 5.80 -25.51 -29.56
N ASN A 446 5.18 -26.20 -28.59
CA ASN A 446 3.79 -26.66 -28.65
C ASN A 446 2.77 -25.58 -28.23
N GLY A 447 3.22 -24.36 -27.91
CA GLY A 447 2.37 -23.26 -27.45
C GLY A 447 1.93 -23.38 -25.98
N ASN A 448 2.52 -24.30 -25.21
CA ASN A 448 2.26 -24.45 -23.78
C ASN A 448 3.23 -23.59 -22.96
N TYR A 449 2.70 -22.61 -22.25
CA TYR A 449 3.44 -21.69 -21.38
C TYR A 449 3.16 -21.91 -19.89
N GLN A 450 2.36 -22.93 -19.54
CA GLN A 450 2.03 -23.22 -18.15
C GLN A 450 3.27 -23.70 -17.39
N LEU A 451 3.33 -23.37 -16.10
CA LEU A 451 4.33 -23.86 -15.18
C LEU A 451 4.04 -25.32 -14.80
N HIS A 452 5.11 -26.08 -14.65
CA HIS A 452 5.14 -27.48 -14.23
C HIS A 452 5.26 -27.57 -12.72
N THR A 453 4.18 -27.29 -12.01
CA THR A 453 4.15 -27.39 -10.53
C THR A 453 4.35 -28.82 -10.00
N ASP A 454 4.36 -29.81 -10.90
CA ASP A 454 4.70 -31.22 -10.65
C ASP A 454 6.20 -31.53 -10.77
N GLY A 455 7.02 -30.56 -11.21
CA GLY A 455 8.47 -30.70 -11.38
C GLY A 455 8.91 -31.40 -12.67
N THR A 456 8.03 -31.54 -13.66
CA THR A 456 8.34 -32.19 -14.94
C THR A 456 8.90 -31.26 -16.02
N GLY A 457 8.99 -29.96 -15.73
CA GLY A 457 9.43 -28.93 -16.65
C GLY A 457 10.94 -28.73 -16.71
N SER A 458 11.33 -27.46 -16.79
CA SER A 458 12.72 -27.01 -16.88
C SER A 458 13.06 -26.00 -15.79
N GLU A 459 14.35 -25.82 -15.53
CA GLU A 459 14.82 -24.69 -14.71
C GLU A 459 14.49 -23.36 -15.39
N LEU A 460 14.41 -22.29 -14.59
CA LEU A 460 14.05 -20.97 -15.11
C LEU A 460 15.09 -20.55 -16.16
N PRO A 461 14.67 -20.08 -17.34
CA PRO A 461 15.60 -19.50 -18.30
C PRO A 461 16.25 -18.23 -17.73
N MET A 462 17.32 -17.77 -18.38
CA MET A 462 17.89 -16.46 -18.06
C MET A 462 16.88 -15.34 -18.31
N ASP A 463 16.05 -15.41 -19.36
CA ASP A 463 14.94 -14.48 -19.58
C ASP A 463 13.60 -15.22 -19.72
N PRO A 464 12.48 -14.66 -19.20
CA PRO A 464 11.16 -15.28 -19.32
C PRO A 464 10.44 -14.96 -20.63
N MET A 465 11.05 -14.19 -21.55
CA MET A 465 10.32 -13.57 -22.66
C MET A 465 9.74 -14.60 -23.64
N GLN A 466 10.42 -15.71 -23.89
CA GLN A 466 9.90 -16.77 -24.75
C GLN A 466 8.58 -17.34 -24.20
N THR A 467 8.51 -17.54 -22.88
CA THR A 467 7.31 -18.00 -22.18
C THR A 467 6.20 -16.94 -22.22
N TYR A 468 6.55 -15.68 -21.97
CA TYR A 468 5.57 -14.59 -22.04
C TYR A 468 5.07 -14.35 -23.47
N THR A 469 5.90 -14.57 -24.48
CA THR A 469 5.52 -14.51 -25.90
C THR A 469 4.52 -15.62 -26.23
N ALA A 470 4.77 -16.85 -25.78
CA ALA A 470 3.82 -17.95 -25.94
C ALA A 470 2.49 -17.67 -25.21
N ALA A 471 2.55 -17.11 -24.00
CA ALA A 471 1.38 -16.69 -23.23
C ALA A 471 0.57 -15.60 -23.93
N ASN A 472 1.23 -14.59 -24.51
CA ASN A 472 0.58 -13.53 -25.28
C ASN A 472 -0.05 -14.07 -26.58
N LYS A 473 0.64 -14.98 -27.28
CA LYS A 473 0.08 -15.63 -28.48
C LYS A 473 -1.22 -16.39 -28.15
N ALA A 474 -1.26 -17.06 -27.00
CA ALA A 474 -2.46 -17.74 -26.51
C ALA A 474 -3.53 -16.76 -25.96
N ASN A 475 -3.11 -15.62 -25.39
CA ASN A 475 -3.97 -14.62 -24.75
C ASN A 475 -3.59 -13.19 -25.16
N PRO A 476 -3.99 -12.71 -26.36
CA PRO A 476 -3.49 -11.46 -26.94
C PRO A 476 -3.78 -10.19 -26.13
N ASN A 477 -4.77 -10.23 -25.22
CA ASN A 477 -5.15 -9.09 -24.38
C ASN A 477 -4.15 -8.77 -23.26
N VAL A 478 -3.18 -9.65 -23.01
CA VAL A 478 -2.16 -9.49 -21.97
C VAL A 478 -0.80 -9.64 -22.63
N ASN A 479 0.01 -8.58 -22.63
CA ASN A 479 1.30 -8.57 -23.31
C ASN A 479 2.46 -8.26 -22.35
N TYR A 480 3.25 -9.30 -22.05
CA TYR A 480 4.49 -9.22 -21.28
C TYR A 480 5.70 -9.67 -22.12
N SER A 481 5.56 -9.82 -23.44
CA SER A 481 6.61 -10.41 -24.29
C SER A 481 7.91 -9.61 -24.33
N ASP A 482 7.89 -8.34 -23.90
CA ASP A 482 9.03 -7.44 -23.79
C ASP A 482 9.65 -7.39 -22.37
N ARG A 483 9.14 -8.18 -21.42
CA ARG A 483 9.57 -8.11 -20.02
C ARG A 483 10.63 -9.16 -19.70
N LEU A 484 11.78 -8.69 -19.21
CA LEU A 484 12.87 -9.52 -18.68
C LEU A 484 12.68 -9.91 -17.20
N LEU A 485 11.54 -9.52 -16.62
CA LEU A 485 11.27 -9.58 -15.19
C LEU A 485 10.55 -10.87 -14.83
N TYR A 486 11.03 -11.52 -13.77
CA TYR A 486 10.28 -12.53 -13.04
C TYR A 486 9.43 -11.87 -11.98
N TYR A 487 8.18 -12.31 -11.86
CA TYR A 487 7.24 -11.83 -10.85
C TYR A 487 6.86 -12.97 -9.91
N THR A 488 7.05 -12.75 -8.62
CA THR A 488 6.82 -13.74 -7.56
C THR A 488 5.88 -13.18 -6.50
N ARG A 489 4.92 -13.98 -6.05
CA ARG A 489 3.98 -13.63 -4.97
C ARG A 489 3.93 -14.72 -3.92
N VAL A 490 3.49 -14.37 -2.71
CA VAL A 490 3.33 -15.31 -1.61
C VAL A 490 1.93 -15.18 -0.99
N ILE A 491 1.37 -16.32 -0.59
CA ILE A 491 0.11 -16.44 0.14
C ILE A 491 0.39 -17.28 1.40
N ALA A 492 -0.10 -16.84 2.56
CA ALA A 492 -0.15 -17.68 3.75
C ALA A 492 -1.48 -18.44 3.80
N VAL A 493 -1.41 -19.72 4.14
CA VAL A 493 -2.57 -20.59 4.32
C VAL A 493 -2.79 -20.75 5.82
N LEU A 494 -3.96 -20.31 6.29
CA LEU A 494 -4.45 -20.40 7.66
C LEU A 494 -5.45 -21.57 7.77
N ALA A 495 -5.83 -21.93 9.00
CA ALA A 495 -6.83 -22.98 9.22
C ALA A 495 -8.24 -22.60 8.69
N ASP A 496 -8.54 -21.31 8.65
CA ASP A 496 -9.82 -20.72 8.25
C ASP A 496 -9.82 -20.13 6.83
N GLY A 497 -8.71 -20.19 6.09
CA GLY A 497 -8.63 -19.74 4.70
C GLY A 497 -7.23 -19.28 4.27
N GLU A 498 -7.16 -18.61 3.12
CA GLU A 498 -5.93 -18.01 2.60
C GLU A 498 -5.90 -16.51 2.85
N THR A 499 -4.72 -15.96 3.13
CA THR A 499 -4.53 -14.51 3.17
C THR A 499 -4.71 -13.89 1.79
N PRO A 500 -5.05 -12.60 1.68
CA PRO A 500 -4.85 -11.87 0.44
C PRO A 500 -3.40 -11.99 -0.03
N VAL A 501 -3.23 -12.13 -1.36
CA VAL A 501 -1.93 -12.34 -1.99
C VAL A 501 -1.01 -11.14 -1.81
N SER A 502 0.28 -11.38 -1.60
CA SER A 502 1.27 -10.30 -1.53
C SER A 502 1.34 -9.47 -2.82
N GLU A 503 1.88 -8.26 -2.70
CA GLU A 503 2.44 -7.58 -3.86
C GLU A 503 3.54 -8.43 -4.52
N ALA A 504 3.79 -8.21 -5.81
CA ALA A 504 4.77 -8.98 -6.55
C ALA A 504 6.20 -8.54 -6.19
N GLY A 505 7.03 -9.48 -5.72
CA GLY A 505 8.48 -9.38 -5.82
C GLY A 505 8.91 -9.48 -7.28
N VAL A 506 9.79 -8.59 -7.73
CA VAL A 506 10.17 -8.46 -9.14
C VAL A 506 11.69 -8.42 -9.25
N VAL A 507 12.26 -9.24 -10.14
CA VAL A 507 13.71 -9.31 -10.36
C VAL A 507 14.02 -9.71 -11.81
N THR A 508 15.16 -9.28 -12.36
CA THR A 508 15.76 -9.85 -13.58
C THR A 508 16.79 -10.91 -13.20
N MET A 509 17.09 -11.87 -14.07
CA MET A 509 18.25 -12.73 -13.84
C MET A 509 19.56 -11.93 -14.00
N PRO A 510 20.67 -12.37 -13.40
CA PRO A 510 21.97 -11.70 -13.54
C PRO A 510 22.58 -11.94 -14.93
N TYR A 511 22.44 -10.98 -15.84
CA TYR A 511 23.07 -11.00 -17.16
C TYR A 511 24.50 -10.46 -17.12
N LYS A 512 25.31 -10.85 -18.11
CA LYS A 512 26.54 -10.12 -18.43
C LYS A 512 26.17 -8.73 -18.96
N THR A 513 26.97 -7.73 -18.66
CA THR A 513 26.84 -6.40 -19.26
C THR A 513 27.34 -6.42 -20.70
N ILE A 514 26.75 -5.59 -21.56
CA ILE A 514 27.34 -5.28 -22.87
C ILE A 514 28.26 -4.07 -22.67
N ASP A 515 29.52 -4.22 -23.06
CA ASP A 515 30.54 -3.19 -22.86
C ASP A 515 30.49 -2.11 -23.96
N ASP A 516 30.98 -0.91 -23.61
CA ASP A 516 31.12 0.26 -24.49
C ASP A 516 29.86 0.64 -25.28
N VAL A 517 28.70 0.57 -24.63
CA VAL A 517 27.45 1.07 -25.23
C VAL A 517 27.47 2.60 -25.30
N ASN A 518 27.63 3.13 -26.50
CA ASN A 518 27.55 4.55 -26.79
C ASN A 518 26.17 4.89 -27.35
N LEU A 519 25.44 5.77 -26.65
CA LEU A 519 24.17 6.32 -27.09
C LEU A 519 24.36 7.82 -27.38
N SER A 520 24.04 8.22 -28.60
CA SER A 520 24.07 9.62 -29.03
C SER A 520 22.78 10.00 -29.75
N SER A 521 22.46 11.29 -29.76
CA SER A 521 21.30 11.84 -30.45
C SER A 521 21.72 13.00 -31.35
N ARG A 522 20.94 13.22 -32.40
CA ARG A 522 21.15 14.31 -33.36
C ARG A 522 19.79 14.86 -33.78
N GLY A 523 19.61 16.18 -33.65
CA GLY A 523 18.49 16.86 -34.30
C GLY A 523 18.63 16.74 -35.84
N ILE A 524 17.50 16.58 -36.52
CA ILE A 524 17.42 16.59 -38.00
C ILE A 524 16.78 17.91 -38.46
N ASP A 525 15.77 18.37 -37.72
CA ASP A 525 15.19 19.70 -37.87
C ASP A 525 14.73 20.26 -36.50
N ASP A 526 13.79 21.21 -36.51
CA ASP A 526 13.24 21.86 -35.31
C ASP A 526 12.21 21.01 -34.55
N LYS A 527 11.88 19.81 -35.04
CA LYS A 527 10.78 18.95 -34.54
C LYS A 527 11.17 17.48 -34.42
N VAL A 528 12.12 17.02 -35.24
CA VAL A 528 12.55 15.62 -35.30
C VAL A 528 14.06 15.48 -35.22
N GLY A 529 14.49 14.29 -34.86
CA GLY A 529 15.88 13.87 -34.86
C GLY A 529 16.02 12.36 -34.91
N ALA A 530 17.22 11.90 -34.60
CA ALA A 530 17.55 10.50 -34.54
C ALA A 530 18.41 10.18 -33.31
N ILE A 531 18.41 8.90 -32.95
CA ILE A 531 19.33 8.34 -31.97
C ILE A 531 20.21 7.28 -32.65
N ASP A 532 21.47 7.22 -32.23
CA ASP A 532 22.46 6.27 -32.70
C ASP A 532 23.02 5.51 -31.49
N LEU A 533 23.04 4.17 -31.60
CA LEU A 533 23.60 3.27 -30.60
C LEU A 533 24.75 2.48 -31.22
N TYR A 534 25.85 2.34 -30.48
CA TYR A 534 26.99 1.49 -30.83
C TYR A 534 27.44 0.71 -29.61
N TRP A 535 27.96 -0.50 -29.79
CA TRP A 535 28.44 -1.34 -28.69
C TRP A 535 29.53 -2.31 -29.14
N ASN A 536 30.26 -2.89 -28.19
CA ASN A 536 31.23 -3.94 -28.50
C ASN A 536 30.56 -5.29 -28.73
N GLU A 537 31.21 -6.13 -29.55
CA GLU A 537 30.74 -7.48 -29.80
C GLU A 537 30.78 -8.33 -28.52
N VAL A 538 29.70 -9.06 -28.25
CA VAL A 538 29.56 -9.99 -27.13
C VAL A 538 29.90 -11.40 -27.60
N THR A 539 30.90 -12.02 -26.96
CA THR A 539 31.30 -13.40 -27.27
C THR A 539 30.11 -14.37 -27.14
N GLY A 540 29.83 -15.10 -28.21
CA GLY A 540 28.74 -16.09 -28.27
C GLY A 540 27.39 -15.55 -28.71
N ALA A 541 27.27 -14.24 -28.97
CA ALA A 541 26.08 -13.66 -29.58
C ALA A 541 25.91 -14.12 -31.03
N GLN A 542 24.68 -14.42 -31.42
CA GLN A 542 24.27 -14.61 -32.82
C GLN A 542 23.65 -13.35 -33.40
N GLY A 543 23.25 -12.42 -32.53
CA GLY A 543 22.85 -11.09 -32.92
C GLY A 543 22.41 -10.25 -31.73
N TYR A 544 21.88 -9.07 -32.05
CA TYR A 544 21.48 -8.06 -31.08
C TYR A 544 20.08 -7.54 -31.38
N ILE A 545 19.42 -7.13 -30.31
CA ILE A 545 18.12 -6.48 -30.37
C ILE A 545 18.24 -5.12 -29.70
N VAL A 546 17.85 -4.08 -30.41
CA VAL A 546 17.62 -2.74 -29.86
C VAL A 546 16.16 -2.64 -29.45
N TRP A 547 15.93 -2.14 -28.25
CA TRP A 547 14.61 -1.95 -27.70
C TRP A 547 14.35 -0.46 -27.51
N VAL A 548 13.25 0.05 -28.07
CA VAL A 548 12.85 1.46 -27.93
C VAL A 548 11.51 1.56 -27.22
N PHE A 549 11.45 2.34 -26.14
CA PHE A 549 10.25 2.49 -25.33
C PHE A 549 9.26 3.50 -25.92
N ASP A 550 7.99 3.09 -26.01
CA ASP A 550 6.89 3.92 -26.51
C ASP A 550 6.01 4.52 -25.42
N GLY A 551 6.40 4.43 -24.14
CA GLY A 551 5.58 4.89 -23.02
C GLY A 551 4.74 3.79 -22.37
N LEU A 552 4.49 2.69 -23.08
CA LEU A 552 3.77 1.52 -22.58
C LEU A 552 4.67 0.27 -22.54
N ARG A 553 5.43 0.04 -23.61
CA ARG A 553 6.25 -1.16 -23.82
C ARG A 553 7.52 -0.83 -24.59
N TYR A 554 8.48 -1.76 -24.52
CA TYR A 554 9.65 -1.74 -25.37
C TYR A 554 9.35 -2.45 -26.69
N ASN A 555 9.55 -1.75 -27.80
CA ASN A 555 9.41 -2.29 -29.14
C ASN A 555 10.75 -2.83 -29.63
N ARG A 556 10.70 -3.98 -30.31
CA ARG A 556 11.85 -4.81 -30.68
C ARG A 556 12.36 -4.44 -32.08
N PHE A 557 13.64 -4.13 -32.20
CA PHE A 557 14.35 -3.97 -33.48
C PHE A 557 15.52 -4.94 -33.53
N ASP A 558 15.37 -6.01 -34.33
CA ASP A 558 16.46 -6.96 -34.57
C ASP A 558 17.48 -6.32 -35.49
N VAL A 559 18.74 -6.31 -35.09
CA VAL A 559 19.84 -5.77 -35.92
C VAL A 559 20.79 -6.86 -36.37
N GLU A 560 20.39 -8.12 -36.19
CA GLU A 560 21.20 -9.29 -36.52
C GLU A 560 22.59 -9.16 -35.90
N THR A 561 23.67 -9.38 -36.66
CA THR A 561 25.04 -9.30 -36.15
C THR A 561 25.60 -7.87 -36.07
N ALA A 562 24.83 -6.84 -36.41
CA ALA A 562 25.31 -5.47 -36.36
C ALA A 562 25.58 -5.02 -34.91
N THR A 563 26.71 -4.35 -34.70
CA THR A 563 27.11 -3.78 -33.41
C THR A 563 26.77 -2.29 -33.29
N GLY A 564 25.77 -1.87 -34.06
CA GLY A 564 25.23 -0.52 -33.98
C GLY A 564 23.88 -0.40 -34.67
N TRP A 565 23.14 0.66 -34.33
CA TRP A 565 21.81 0.94 -34.84
C TRP A 565 21.55 2.44 -34.87
N THR A 566 20.89 2.90 -35.93
CA THR A 566 20.39 4.27 -36.05
C THR A 566 18.88 4.25 -36.28
N SER A 567 18.16 5.17 -35.62
CA SER A 567 16.75 5.38 -35.91
C SER A 567 16.53 6.19 -37.19
N GLN A 568 17.56 6.87 -37.70
CA GLN A 568 17.46 7.77 -38.84
C GLN A 568 17.01 7.01 -40.10
N PHE A 569 16.03 7.57 -40.81
CA PHE A 569 15.39 7.02 -42.00
C PHE A 569 14.70 5.67 -41.79
N LYS A 570 14.51 5.25 -40.53
CA LYS A 570 13.77 4.04 -40.19
C LYS A 570 12.28 4.29 -40.01
N ASN A 571 11.88 5.55 -39.86
CA ASN A 571 10.47 5.95 -39.75
C ASN A 571 9.71 5.13 -38.69
N VAL A 572 10.33 4.94 -37.52
CA VAL A 572 9.81 4.05 -36.46
C VAL A 572 8.82 4.75 -35.53
N TRP A 573 8.76 6.08 -35.57
CA TRP A 573 7.89 6.86 -34.69
C TRP A 573 6.47 6.98 -35.27
N PRO A 574 5.40 7.03 -34.46
CA PRO A 574 4.07 7.34 -34.97
C PRO A 574 4.02 8.73 -35.59
N THR A 575 3.32 8.88 -36.71
CA THR A 575 3.12 10.18 -37.36
C THR A 575 2.27 11.11 -36.51
N SER A 576 2.36 12.42 -36.74
CA SER A 576 1.53 13.43 -36.04
C SER A 576 0.02 13.15 -36.16
N ASP A 577 -0.43 12.65 -37.33
CA ASP A 577 -1.83 12.30 -37.57
C ASP A 577 -2.25 11.08 -36.74
N GLU A 578 -1.38 10.07 -36.62
CA GLU A 578 -1.64 8.90 -35.79
C GLU A 578 -1.70 9.24 -34.31
N ILE A 579 -0.78 10.07 -33.83
CA ILE A 579 -0.78 10.57 -32.44
C ILE A 579 -2.08 11.32 -32.17
N SER A 580 -2.54 12.17 -33.11
CA SER A 580 -3.80 12.91 -32.99
C SER A 580 -5.04 11.99 -32.95
N GLN A 581 -4.96 10.82 -33.57
CA GLN A 581 -5.98 9.76 -33.52
C GLN A 581 -5.87 8.87 -32.28
N GLY A 582 -4.94 9.14 -31.38
CA GLY A 582 -4.69 8.33 -30.18
C GLY A 582 -3.96 7.01 -30.46
N LYS A 583 -3.17 6.95 -31.54
CA LYS A 583 -2.29 5.81 -31.86
C LYS A 583 -0.85 6.13 -31.47
N GLY A 584 -0.29 5.35 -30.54
CA GLY A 584 1.07 5.56 -30.01
C GLY A 584 2.01 4.36 -30.17
N SER A 585 1.68 3.37 -30.99
CA SER A 585 2.56 2.20 -31.22
C SER A 585 3.65 2.54 -32.24
N LEU A 586 4.90 2.15 -31.96
CA LEU A 586 5.99 2.33 -32.92
C LEU A 586 5.80 1.49 -34.18
N HIS A 587 6.30 2.02 -35.29
CA HIS A 587 6.34 1.36 -36.58
C HIS A 587 7.52 0.39 -36.67
N LEU A 588 7.24 -0.82 -37.15
CA LEU A 588 8.24 -1.83 -37.49
C LEU A 588 8.32 -2.07 -39.01
N ASP A 589 7.41 -1.45 -39.76
CA ASP A 589 7.26 -1.51 -41.22
C ASP A 589 7.95 -0.33 -41.94
N GLY A 590 8.35 0.70 -41.18
CA GLY A 590 8.94 1.93 -41.72
C GLY A 590 7.93 2.91 -42.32
N GLU A 591 6.64 2.75 -42.03
CA GLU A 591 5.57 3.64 -42.50
C GLU A 591 5.34 4.88 -41.61
N GLY A 592 6.08 4.99 -40.50
CA GLY A 592 5.96 6.09 -39.55
C GLY A 592 6.75 7.34 -39.93
N SER A 593 7.23 8.06 -38.91
CA SER A 593 8.08 9.24 -39.02
C SER A 593 9.41 9.06 -38.28
N GLU A 594 10.32 10.01 -38.48
CA GLU A 594 11.49 10.17 -37.62
C GLU A 594 11.10 10.37 -36.16
N LEU A 595 12.03 10.11 -35.25
CA LEU A 595 11.85 10.37 -33.82
C LEU A 595 11.60 11.85 -33.60
N THR A 596 10.63 12.19 -32.75
CA THR A 596 10.34 13.59 -32.40
C THR A 596 11.20 14.05 -31.23
N ILE A 597 11.48 15.35 -31.15
CA ILE A 597 12.08 15.95 -29.94
C ILE A 597 11.11 15.98 -28.74
N ILE A 598 9.82 15.65 -28.95
CA ILE A 598 8.76 15.68 -27.93
C ILE A 598 8.10 14.29 -27.74
N PRO A 599 8.85 13.26 -27.30
CA PRO A 599 8.29 11.90 -27.19
C PRO A 599 7.16 11.78 -26.15
N SER A 600 7.05 12.74 -25.22
CA SER A 600 5.96 12.84 -24.24
C SER A 600 4.56 12.77 -24.86
N LEU A 601 4.38 13.20 -26.11
CA LEU A 601 3.11 13.13 -26.83
C LEU A 601 2.65 11.67 -27.01
N VAL A 602 3.55 10.78 -27.42
CA VAL A 602 3.25 9.35 -27.57
C VAL A 602 3.05 8.71 -26.19
N TYR A 603 3.87 9.09 -25.21
CA TYR A 603 3.75 8.56 -23.85
C TYR A 603 2.41 8.91 -23.20
N LYS A 604 1.90 10.11 -23.47
CA LYS A 604 0.56 10.54 -23.06
C LYS A 604 -0.54 9.75 -23.74
N VAL A 605 -0.45 9.54 -25.06
CA VAL A 605 -1.40 8.71 -25.81
C VAL A 605 -1.46 7.29 -25.25
N ASN A 606 -0.31 6.75 -24.88
CA ASN A 606 -0.16 5.41 -24.32
C ASN A 606 -0.48 5.32 -22.80
N GLY A 607 -1.00 6.40 -22.18
CA GLY A 607 -1.44 6.40 -20.79
C GLY A 607 -0.30 6.29 -19.75
N SER A 608 0.90 6.71 -20.13
CA SER A 608 2.11 6.53 -19.33
C SER A 608 2.27 7.53 -18.19
N SER A 609 2.91 7.11 -17.10
CA SER A 609 3.42 8.02 -16.07
C SER A 609 4.58 8.90 -16.55
N TYR A 610 5.18 8.58 -17.71
CA TYR A 610 6.23 9.37 -18.35
C TYR A 610 5.68 10.41 -19.34
N SER A 611 4.39 10.73 -19.27
CA SER A 611 3.69 11.65 -20.19
C SER A 611 4.16 13.10 -20.12
N ASP A 612 5.06 13.43 -19.19
CA ASP A 612 5.70 14.74 -19.04
C ASP A 612 7.19 14.74 -19.43
N LYS A 613 7.73 13.61 -19.94
CA LYS A 613 9.16 13.45 -20.22
C LYS A 613 9.48 13.48 -21.71
N ASN A 614 10.43 14.33 -22.10
CA ASN A 614 10.97 14.39 -23.47
C ASN A 614 12.29 13.62 -23.60
N VAL A 615 12.33 12.42 -23.05
CA VAL A 615 13.49 11.53 -23.02
C VAL A 615 13.13 10.23 -23.72
N TYR A 616 14.05 9.67 -24.49
CA TYR A 616 13.95 8.33 -25.05
C TYR A 616 14.57 7.30 -24.11
N TRP A 617 13.88 6.18 -23.88
CA TRP A 617 14.46 5.03 -23.19
C TRP A 617 14.80 3.92 -24.18
N THR A 618 16.03 3.43 -24.09
CA THR A 618 16.51 2.31 -24.89
C THR A 618 17.23 1.27 -24.05
N ARG A 619 17.35 0.07 -24.59
CA ARG A 619 18.22 -1.00 -24.08
C ARG A 619 18.67 -1.89 -25.23
N VAL A 620 19.76 -2.61 -25.03
CA VAL A 620 20.30 -3.58 -26.00
C VAL A 620 20.44 -4.94 -25.32
N THR A 621 19.99 -5.98 -26.01
CA THR A 621 20.19 -7.38 -25.58
C THR A 621 20.94 -8.14 -26.67
N ALA A 622 21.95 -8.89 -26.27
CA ALA A 622 22.59 -9.89 -27.14
C ALA A 622 21.89 -11.25 -26.98
N TYR A 623 21.63 -11.95 -28.08
CA TYR A 623 20.97 -13.26 -28.06
C TYR A 623 21.83 -14.37 -28.67
N ASP A 624 21.68 -15.59 -28.19
CA ASP A 624 22.37 -16.78 -28.70
C ASP A 624 21.62 -17.49 -29.84
N LYS A 625 22.13 -18.64 -30.30
CA LYS A 625 21.51 -19.43 -31.39
C LYS A 625 20.08 -19.92 -31.12
N ASP A 626 19.69 -19.97 -29.85
CA ASP A 626 18.35 -20.38 -29.42
C ASP A 626 17.44 -19.16 -29.16
N GLY A 627 17.93 -17.95 -29.47
CA GLY A 627 17.24 -16.68 -29.27
C GLY A 627 17.17 -16.26 -27.81
N GLN A 628 18.01 -16.83 -26.93
CA GLN A 628 18.00 -16.52 -25.51
C GLN A 628 18.92 -15.34 -25.20
N THR A 629 18.50 -14.46 -24.29
CA THR A 629 19.30 -13.30 -23.88
C THR A 629 20.52 -13.74 -23.07
N ILE A 630 21.72 -13.38 -23.54
CA ILE A 630 23.00 -13.74 -22.88
C ILE A 630 23.72 -12.55 -22.25
N ALA A 631 23.50 -11.35 -22.77
CA ALA A 631 24.01 -10.10 -22.22
C ALA A 631 22.98 -8.99 -22.38
N LEU A 632 23.02 -8.02 -21.47
CA LEU A 632 22.07 -6.92 -21.39
C LEU A 632 22.79 -5.62 -21.04
N ASN A 633 22.41 -4.55 -21.73
CA ASN A 633 22.65 -3.19 -21.30
C ASN A 633 21.32 -2.44 -21.33
N GLN A 634 20.95 -1.77 -20.24
CA GLN A 634 19.61 -1.19 -20.04
C GLN A 634 19.65 0.13 -19.29
N ASN A 635 18.49 0.80 -19.28
CA ASN A 635 18.28 2.13 -18.68
C ASN A 635 19.03 3.25 -19.42
N ASN A 636 19.29 3.07 -20.72
CA ASN A 636 19.90 4.11 -21.51
C ASN A 636 18.85 5.17 -21.83
N THR A 637 19.15 6.41 -21.49
CA THR A 637 18.26 7.54 -21.72
C THR A 637 18.95 8.64 -22.49
N ILE A 638 18.23 9.25 -23.44
CA ILE A 638 18.75 10.41 -24.16
C ILE A 638 17.62 11.37 -24.56
N GLU A 639 17.92 12.66 -24.52
CA GLU A 639 17.07 13.71 -25.11
C GLU A 639 17.56 14.02 -26.53
N ILE A 640 16.64 14.39 -27.42
CA ILE A 640 17.01 14.89 -28.75
C ILE A 640 16.92 16.40 -28.70
N GLU A 641 18.06 17.06 -28.87
CA GLU A 641 18.10 18.51 -29.00
C GLU A 641 17.70 18.93 -30.42
N ALA A 642 16.87 19.98 -30.53
CA ALA A 642 16.52 20.57 -31.81
C ALA A 642 17.76 21.20 -32.46
N LEU A 643 17.89 21.07 -33.79
CA LEU A 643 18.90 21.86 -34.49
C LEU A 643 18.49 23.35 -34.44
N PRO A 644 19.43 24.27 -34.15
CA PRO A 644 19.14 25.69 -34.23
C PRO A 644 18.68 26.06 -35.64
N ILE A 645 17.48 26.64 -35.76
CA ILE A 645 17.02 27.26 -36.99
C ILE A 645 17.82 28.56 -37.15
N ASP A 646 18.95 28.53 -37.84
CA ASP A 646 19.50 29.76 -38.42
C ASP A 646 19.42 29.69 -39.94
N GLY A 647 18.62 30.61 -40.48
CA GLY A 647 18.76 31.15 -41.83
C GLY A 647 18.51 30.21 -43.00
N ALA A 648 17.39 30.45 -43.69
CA ALA A 648 17.32 30.21 -45.12
C ALA A 648 18.59 30.69 -45.85
N ARG A 649 19.06 29.88 -46.82
CA ARG A 649 20.02 30.22 -47.89
C ARG A 649 20.44 31.69 -47.93
N THR A 650 21.69 31.99 -47.58
CA THR A 650 22.42 33.11 -48.18
C THR A 650 23.80 32.63 -48.62
N VAL A 651 24.08 32.86 -49.90
CA VAL A 651 25.41 32.78 -50.49
C VAL A 651 26.24 33.92 -49.89
N VAL A 652 27.52 33.68 -49.62
CA VAL A 652 28.71 34.50 -50.00
C VAL A 652 29.85 34.29 -48.99
N GLU A 653 30.96 33.76 -49.55
CA GLU A 653 32.38 33.97 -49.22
C GLU A 653 32.91 33.94 -47.78
N GLY A 654 33.85 33.00 -47.57
CA GLY A 654 35.14 33.29 -46.96
C GLY A 654 35.16 33.58 -45.46
N ASN A 655 35.39 32.55 -44.65
CA ASN A 655 36.53 32.55 -43.72
C ASN A 655 36.75 31.17 -43.11
N VAL A 656 38.01 30.75 -43.18
CA VAL A 656 38.57 29.53 -42.61
C VAL A 656 38.54 29.65 -41.08
N VAL A 657 37.99 28.64 -40.40
CA VAL A 657 38.28 28.39 -38.98
C VAL A 657 39.11 27.11 -38.91
N GLN A 658 40.41 27.28 -38.68
CA GLN A 658 41.32 26.18 -38.34
C GLN A 658 41.07 25.75 -36.89
N ILE A 659 40.89 24.45 -36.68
CA ILE A 659 41.06 23.81 -35.37
C ILE A 659 42.08 22.69 -35.59
N TYR A 660 43.26 22.85 -35.00
CA TYR A 660 44.31 21.83 -35.01
C TYR A 660 43.93 20.68 -34.08
N PRO A 661 44.02 19.41 -34.52
CA PRO A 661 43.99 18.27 -33.61
C PRO A 661 45.30 18.21 -32.82
N SER A 662 45.20 18.11 -31.50
CA SER A 662 46.31 17.76 -30.62
C SER A 662 46.73 16.32 -30.91
N ALA A 663 47.80 16.15 -31.69
CA ALA A 663 48.53 14.91 -31.80
C ALA A 663 49.33 14.67 -30.50
N GLY A 664 49.08 13.53 -29.85
CA GLY A 664 50.02 12.92 -28.91
C GLY A 664 50.78 11.85 -29.66
N ASP A 665 52.11 11.93 -29.62
CA ASP A 665 53.07 11.12 -30.36
C ASP A 665 52.95 9.62 -30.08
N ALA A 666 53.01 8.82 -31.13
CA ALA A 666 53.58 7.48 -31.12
C ALA A 666 54.05 7.13 -32.54
N ASP A 667 55.35 7.30 -32.76
CA ASP A 667 56.08 6.73 -33.88
C ASP A 667 56.05 5.19 -33.77
N GLU A 668 55.64 4.50 -34.84
CA GLU A 668 56.23 3.22 -35.24
C GLU A 668 55.89 2.93 -36.71
N GLU A 669 56.92 2.87 -37.55
CA GLU A 669 56.86 2.41 -38.93
C GLU A 669 56.36 0.96 -38.99
N SER A 670 55.23 0.73 -39.66
CA SER A 670 54.91 -0.57 -40.25
C SER A 670 54.54 -0.35 -41.70
N GLU A 671 55.31 -0.95 -42.62
CA GLU A 671 54.98 -1.03 -44.05
C GLU A 671 53.57 -1.61 -44.22
N GLU A 672 52.60 -0.76 -44.57
CA GLU A 672 51.25 -1.17 -44.92
C GLU A 672 51.29 -1.78 -46.33
N ILE A 673 51.28 -3.11 -46.41
CA ILE A 673 50.98 -3.83 -47.65
C ILE A 673 49.50 -3.62 -47.93
N GLY A 674 49.17 -2.59 -48.70
CA GLY A 674 47.80 -2.27 -49.10
C GLY A 674 47.24 -3.21 -50.18
N PRO A 675 45.90 -3.35 -50.29
CA PRO A 675 45.25 -4.18 -51.28
C PRO A 675 45.47 -3.68 -52.72
N ASP A 676 45.57 -4.60 -53.68
CA ASP A 676 45.74 -4.30 -55.11
C ASP A 676 44.50 -3.57 -55.66
N VAL A 677 44.69 -2.33 -56.11
CA VAL A 677 43.65 -1.46 -56.68
C VAL A 677 43.70 -1.51 -58.20
N ASP A 678 42.63 -1.98 -58.85
CA ASP A 678 42.40 -1.78 -60.28
C ASP A 678 41.46 -0.58 -60.48
N GLU A 679 42.04 0.59 -60.75
CA GLU A 679 41.34 1.86 -60.91
C GLU A 679 40.44 1.92 -62.17
N GLU A 680 40.61 1.03 -63.14
CA GLU A 680 39.98 1.17 -64.46
C GLU A 680 38.57 0.56 -64.53
N ASN A 681 38.22 -0.37 -63.62
CA ASN A 681 36.92 -1.07 -63.62
C ASN A 681 36.08 -0.89 -62.33
N GLY A 682 36.59 -0.19 -61.31
CA GLY A 682 35.83 0.16 -60.10
C GLY A 682 35.45 -1.05 -59.22
N TYR A 683 36.38 -1.98 -59.01
CA TYR A 683 36.25 -3.05 -58.02
C TYR A 683 37.56 -3.18 -57.21
N ILE A 684 37.44 -3.41 -55.90
CA ILE A 684 38.55 -3.79 -55.03
C ILE A 684 38.28 -5.21 -54.50
N ILE A 685 39.29 -6.08 -54.57
CA ILE A 685 39.22 -7.47 -54.09
C ILE A 685 39.86 -7.51 -52.70
N VAL A 686 39.13 -7.95 -51.67
CA VAL A 686 39.69 -8.21 -50.35
C VAL A 686 39.29 -9.63 -49.93
N SER A 687 40.27 -10.45 -49.56
CA SER A 687 40.07 -11.79 -49.00
C SER A 687 39.76 -11.68 -47.51
N ASP A 688 38.85 -12.52 -46.98
CA ASP A 688 38.46 -12.58 -45.55
C ASP A 688 39.62 -12.92 -44.58
N GLU A 689 40.89 -12.93 -45.04
CA GLU A 689 42.07 -13.22 -44.23
C GLU A 689 42.63 -11.98 -43.51
N GLU A 690 42.18 -10.75 -43.84
CA GLU A 690 42.54 -9.53 -43.09
C GLU A 690 41.82 -9.39 -41.73
N LEU A 691 41.02 -10.39 -41.32
CA LEU A 691 40.24 -10.38 -40.07
C LEU A 691 40.45 -11.62 -39.19
N GLY A 692 41.66 -12.16 -39.09
CA GLY A 692 41.87 -13.35 -38.27
C GLY A 692 43.23 -13.50 -37.60
N LEU A 693 43.35 -13.05 -36.35
CA LEU A 693 44.18 -13.81 -35.40
C LEU A 693 43.40 -15.04 -34.93
N LEU A 694 43.87 -16.19 -35.42
CA LEU A 694 43.69 -17.58 -34.97
C LEU A 694 42.48 -18.39 -35.51
N ARG A 695 42.70 -19.09 -36.64
CA ARG A 695 42.79 -20.58 -36.69
C ARG A 695 43.28 -21.13 -38.04
N ALA A 696 44.42 -21.80 -37.97
CA ALA A 696 45.07 -22.80 -38.82
C ALA A 696 44.43 -23.26 -40.17
N ALA A 697 45.25 -23.08 -41.22
CA ALA A 697 45.60 -24.02 -42.29
C ALA A 697 44.46 -24.70 -43.09
N GLY A 698 44.01 -24.01 -44.13
CA GLY A 698 43.27 -24.60 -45.26
C GLY A 698 42.92 -23.52 -46.29
N SER A 699 43.82 -23.31 -47.26
CA SER A 699 43.79 -22.29 -48.33
C SER A 699 42.54 -21.38 -48.41
N THR A 700 42.72 -20.14 -47.98
CA THR A 700 41.84 -18.96 -48.05
C THR A 700 41.71 -18.34 -49.45
N GLN A 701 42.26 -18.98 -50.48
CA GLN A 701 42.16 -18.46 -51.85
C GLN A 701 40.76 -18.70 -52.45
N VAL A 702 40.14 -17.62 -52.92
CA VAL A 702 38.89 -17.69 -53.70
C VAL A 702 39.18 -18.37 -55.03
N SER A 703 38.63 -19.57 -55.24
CA SER A 703 38.79 -20.33 -56.49
C SER A 703 37.78 -19.91 -57.57
N ARG A 704 36.60 -19.43 -57.16
CA ARG A 704 35.57 -18.93 -58.07
C ARG A 704 34.62 -17.93 -57.39
N TRP A 705 34.07 -17.00 -58.18
CA TRP A 705 33.04 -16.07 -57.74
C TRP A 705 31.65 -16.50 -58.25
N GLY A 706 30.62 -16.34 -57.42
CA GLY A 706 29.21 -16.60 -57.77
C GLY A 706 28.60 -15.55 -58.71
N ALA A 707 27.28 -15.50 -58.90
CA ALA A 707 26.65 -14.38 -59.61
C ALA A 707 26.45 -13.17 -58.70
N TRP A 708 26.42 -11.95 -59.28
CA TRP A 708 25.98 -10.76 -58.55
C TRP A 708 24.49 -10.88 -58.21
N SER A 709 24.16 -10.75 -56.93
CA SER A 709 22.81 -10.75 -56.41
C SER A 709 22.47 -9.38 -55.87
N TYR A 710 21.27 -8.88 -56.15
CA TYR A 710 20.78 -7.64 -55.54
C TYR A 710 20.56 -7.88 -54.05
N THR A 711 21.08 -6.99 -53.21
CA THR A 711 20.94 -7.10 -51.74
C THR A 711 19.53 -6.75 -51.25
N HIS A 712 18.65 -6.30 -52.16
CA HIS A 712 17.35 -5.69 -51.84
C HIS A 712 17.47 -4.34 -51.13
N ILE A 713 18.66 -3.74 -51.17
CA ILE A 713 18.93 -2.43 -50.59
C ILE A 713 19.18 -1.44 -51.72
N ALA A 714 18.34 -0.41 -51.76
CA ALA A 714 18.57 0.79 -52.56
C ALA A 714 18.41 2.04 -51.70
N VAL A 715 19.27 3.02 -51.94
CA VAL A 715 19.21 4.34 -51.30
C VAL A 715 19.08 5.42 -52.36
N SER A 716 18.34 6.48 -52.08
CA SER A 716 18.29 7.60 -53.03
C SER A 716 19.63 8.32 -53.08
N THR A 717 19.94 8.96 -54.21
CA THR A 717 21.19 9.74 -54.37
C THR A 717 21.32 10.85 -53.33
N THR A 718 20.21 11.47 -52.93
CA THR A 718 20.16 12.48 -51.87
C THR A 718 20.49 11.89 -50.49
N VAL A 719 19.99 10.68 -50.19
CA VAL A 719 20.27 9.96 -48.93
C VAL A 719 21.73 9.52 -48.89
N ALA A 720 22.25 8.98 -49.99
CA ALA A 720 23.67 8.63 -50.09
C ALA A 720 24.59 9.85 -49.99
N GLU A 721 24.22 10.97 -50.62
CA GLU A 721 24.96 12.24 -50.52
C GLU A 721 25.06 12.71 -49.07
N GLY A 722 23.94 12.71 -48.34
CA GLY A 722 23.91 13.07 -46.91
C GLY A 722 24.79 12.14 -46.06
N ALA A 723 24.66 10.83 -46.26
CA ALA A 723 25.42 9.82 -45.52
C ALA A 723 26.94 9.89 -45.77
N LEU A 724 27.34 10.16 -47.02
CA LEU A 724 28.74 10.27 -47.43
C LEU A 724 29.37 11.60 -47.00
N ASN A 725 28.60 12.69 -47.00
CA ASN A 725 29.05 13.96 -46.44
C ASN A 725 29.25 13.84 -44.91
N LEU A 726 28.39 13.10 -44.21
CA LEU A 726 28.57 12.83 -42.78
C LEU A 726 29.88 12.07 -42.52
N ALA A 727 30.15 11.02 -43.32
CA ALA A 727 31.41 10.24 -43.27
C ALA A 727 32.67 11.10 -43.37
N PHE A 728 32.61 12.19 -44.15
CA PHE A 728 33.72 13.10 -44.38
C PHE A 728 34.02 13.99 -43.16
N TYR A 729 32.99 14.38 -42.40
CA TYR A 729 33.13 15.33 -41.29
C TYR A 729 33.24 14.66 -39.92
N SER A 730 32.71 13.45 -39.72
CA SER A 730 32.72 12.73 -38.43
C SER A 730 33.63 11.49 -38.38
N GLY A 731 34.34 11.17 -39.46
CA GLY A 731 35.09 9.92 -39.61
C GLY A 731 34.21 8.76 -40.06
N LEU A 732 34.82 7.77 -40.75
CA LEU A 732 34.11 6.69 -41.46
C LEU A 732 33.09 5.92 -40.59
N ALA A 733 33.30 5.86 -39.27
CA ALA A 733 32.43 5.23 -38.27
C ALA A 733 30.94 5.63 -38.38
N GLY A 734 30.63 6.91 -38.63
CA GLY A 734 29.25 7.41 -38.63
C GLY A 734 28.42 7.10 -39.88
N SER A 735 29.05 6.67 -40.96
CA SER A 735 28.39 6.46 -42.27
C SER A 735 27.92 5.02 -42.52
N ILE A 736 28.40 4.11 -41.67
CA ILE A 736 28.40 2.66 -41.86
C ILE A 736 27.02 2.03 -41.65
N ALA A 737 26.24 2.53 -40.69
CA ALA A 737 24.91 1.98 -40.36
C ALA A 737 23.81 2.35 -41.38
N MET A 738 24.03 3.36 -42.23
CA MET A 738 23.00 3.94 -43.10
C MET A 738 22.74 3.14 -44.39
N PHE A 739 23.72 2.40 -44.90
CA PHE A 739 23.60 1.71 -46.20
C PHE A 739 23.14 0.25 -46.10
N GLY A 740 22.91 -0.28 -44.90
CA GLY A 740 22.44 -1.66 -44.69
C GLY A 740 23.43 -2.75 -45.17
N ILE A 741 24.68 -2.38 -45.43
CA ILE A 741 25.78 -3.29 -45.82
C ILE A 741 26.96 -3.11 -44.84
N PRO A 742 27.85 -4.11 -44.70
CA PRO A 742 28.96 -4.03 -43.76
C PRO A 742 29.87 -2.80 -43.94
N ALA A 743 30.41 -2.32 -42.83
CA ALA A 743 31.30 -1.16 -42.73
C ALA A 743 32.44 -1.16 -43.75
N TRP A 744 33.19 -2.27 -43.77
CA TRP A 744 34.33 -2.47 -44.63
C TRP A 744 33.95 -2.37 -46.11
N ALA A 745 32.76 -2.85 -46.48
CA ALA A 745 32.29 -2.83 -47.86
C ALA A 745 32.02 -1.39 -48.35
N ILE A 746 31.50 -0.52 -47.48
CA ILE A 746 31.28 0.90 -47.79
C ILE A 746 32.62 1.62 -47.95
N SER A 747 33.57 1.37 -47.04
CA SER A 747 34.94 1.92 -47.12
C SER A 747 35.62 1.54 -48.44
N SER A 748 35.52 0.27 -48.85
CA SER A 748 36.04 -0.19 -50.13
C SER A 748 35.34 0.45 -51.33
N LEU A 749 34.02 0.71 -51.27
CA LEU A 749 33.27 1.38 -52.35
C LEU A 749 33.61 2.87 -52.50
N ILE A 750 34.14 3.50 -51.45
CA ILE A 750 34.68 4.86 -51.48
C ILE A 750 36.05 4.88 -52.18
N GLY A 751 36.77 3.75 -52.20
CA GLY A 751 37.97 3.53 -53.02
C GLY A 751 39.30 3.79 -52.31
N GLY A 752 39.37 3.61 -50.98
CA GLY A 752 40.63 3.69 -50.20
C GLY A 752 41.31 5.06 -50.11
N ALA A 753 40.95 6.02 -50.97
CA ALA A 753 41.47 7.38 -50.95
C ALA A 753 40.63 8.27 -50.04
N SER A 754 41.28 9.09 -49.23
CA SER A 754 40.64 10.14 -48.45
C SER A 754 39.67 10.95 -49.34
N LEU A 755 38.44 11.12 -48.86
CA LEU A 755 37.35 11.90 -49.46
C LEU A 755 37.76 13.35 -49.83
N SER A 756 38.95 13.79 -49.41
CA SER A 756 39.62 15.05 -49.75
C SER A 756 39.84 15.26 -51.26
N LYS A 757 39.93 14.20 -52.08
CA LYS A 757 40.11 14.30 -53.54
C LYS A 757 38.86 14.77 -54.30
N TYR A 758 37.68 14.78 -53.67
CA TYR A 758 36.40 15.10 -54.32
C TYR A 758 35.89 16.54 -54.08
N GLY A 759 36.73 17.43 -53.53
CA GLY A 759 36.43 18.85 -53.35
C GLY A 759 35.42 19.13 -52.22
N GLN A 760 34.81 20.33 -52.25
CA GLN A 760 33.98 20.87 -51.16
C GLN A 760 32.63 20.14 -50.92
N ALA A 761 32.25 19.17 -51.75
CA ALA A 761 31.01 18.39 -51.63
C ALA A 761 31.21 16.91 -52.05
N PRO A 762 32.05 16.15 -51.31
CA PRO A 762 32.52 14.84 -51.73
C PRO A 762 31.39 13.81 -51.82
N GLY A 763 30.38 13.88 -50.94
CA GLY A 763 29.24 12.98 -50.95
C GLY A 763 28.35 13.13 -52.19
N ARG A 764 28.21 14.34 -52.74
CA ARG A 764 27.42 14.57 -53.96
C ARG A 764 28.09 13.98 -55.20
N ALA A 765 29.41 14.10 -55.28
CA ALA A 765 30.20 13.55 -56.37
C ALA A 765 30.15 12.01 -56.34
N LEU A 766 30.30 11.43 -55.16
CA LEU A 766 30.35 9.99 -54.98
C LEU A 766 28.95 9.34 -55.11
N ALA A 767 27.89 9.96 -54.59
CA ALA A 767 26.51 9.48 -54.80
C ALA A 767 26.12 9.47 -56.29
N LYS A 768 26.51 10.50 -57.06
CA LYS A 768 26.35 10.51 -58.52
C LYS A 768 27.16 9.43 -59.23
N LYS A 769 28.34 9.08 -58.69
CA LYS A 769 29.18 7.99 -59.22
C LYS A 769 28.57 6.63 -58.92
N TRP A 770 27.91 6.49 -57.77
CA TRP A 770 27.26 5.25 -57.35
C TRP A 770 25.92 4.99 -58.04
N ASP A 771 25.19 6.04 -58.46
CA ASP A 771 23.97 5.97 -59.27
C ASP A 771 24.33 5.73 -60.75
N LYS A 772 24.71 4.48 -61.06
CA LYS A 772 25.14 4.09 -62.41
C LYS A 772 24.03 4.21 -63.45
N ASN A 773 22.77 4.06 -63.05
CA ASN A 773 21.60 4.13 -63.94
C ASN A 773 21.00 5.54 -64.06
N LYS A 774 21.52 6.53 -63.31
CA LYS A 774 21.08 7.93 -63.29
C LYS A 774 19.59 8.10 -63.01
N ASN A 775 19.01 7.18 -62.24
CA ASN A 775 17.58 7.17 -61.91
C ASN A 775 17.29 7.76 -60.52
N GLY A 776 18.31 8.28 -59.84
CA GLY A 776 18.19 8.84 -58.51
C GLY A 776 18.26 7.80 -57.39
N TRP A 777 18.55 6.55 -57.70
CA TRP A 777 18.66 5.44 -56.74
C TRP A 777 19.95 4.64 -56.95
N ILE A 778 20.53 4.19 -55.85
CA ILE A 778 21.77 3.41 -55.82
C ILE A 778 21.42 2.03 -55.27
N GLY A 779 21.46 1.00 -56.11
CA GLY A 779 21.23 -0.37 -55.69
C GLY A 779 22.54 -1.06 -55.28
N PHE A 780 22.55 -1.74 -54.14
CA PHE A 780 23.72 -2.51 -53.69
C PHE A 780 23.61 -3.98 -54.10
N TYR A 781 24.72 -4.53 -54.60
CA TYR A 781 24.81 -5.89 -55.07
C TYR A 781 25.94 -6.62 -54.36
N LYS A 782 25.74 -7.89 -54.05
CA LYS A 782 26.70 -8.77 -53.37
C LYS A 782 27.04 -9.97 -54.25
N GLN A 783 28.30 -10.39 -54.21
CA GLN A 783 28.79 -11.62 -54.84
C GLN A 783 29.63 -12.41 -53.83
N TRP A 784 29.38 -13.72 -53.74
CA TRP A 784 30.12 -14.63 -52.86
C TRP A 784 31.34 -15.22 -53.57
N GLY A 785 32.46 -15.31 -52.87
CA GLY A 785 33.67 -16.03 -53.26
C GLY A 785 33.69 -17.41 -52.61
N TYR A 786 33.98 -18.44 -53.40
CA TYR A 786 34.01 -19.82 -52.96
C TYR A 786 35.43 -20.37 -53.04
N ASN A 787 35.83 -21.19 -52.08
CA ASN A 787 37.10 -21.95 -52.16
C ASN A 787 36.95 -23.18 -53.07
N ALA A 788 38.05 -23.91 -53.29
CA ALA A 788 38.06 -25.12 -54.12
C ALA A 788 37.09 -26.23 -53.65
N ALA A 789 36.70 -26.23 -52.37
CA ALA A 789 35.71 -27.15 -51.79
C ALA A 789 34.26 -26.65 -51.90
N GLY A 790 34.01 -25.49 -52.53
CA GLY A 790 32.67 -24.93 -52.72
C GLY A 790 32.08 -24.24 -51.49
N LYS A 791 32.88 -23.97 -50.44
CA LYS A 791 32.47 -23.22 -49.25
C LYS A 791 32.68 -21.71 -49.49
N GLN A 792 31.77 -20.88 -48.98
CA GLN A 792 31.92 -19.41 -49.01
C GLN A 792 33.08 -18.98 -48.09
N VAL A 793 33.99 -18.17 -48.62
CA VAL A 793 35.22 -17.73 -47.95
C VAL A 793 35.58 -16.26 -48.22
N ALA A 794 34.75 -15.56 -48.99
CA ALA A 794 34.88 -14.13 -49.24
C ALA A 794 33.55 -13.54 -49.70
N SER A 795 33.37 -12.24 -49.56
CA SER A 795 32.28 -11.53 -50.23
C SER A 795 32.75 -10.18 -50.77
N ARG A 796 32.14 -9.71 -51.86
CA ARG A 796 32.37 -8.37 -52.39
C ARG A 796 31.08 -7.66 -52.75
N TYR A 797 31.11 -6.34 -52.68
CA TYR A 797 29.98 -5.46 -52.86
C TYR A 797 30.22 -4.49 -54.03
N THR A 798 29.16 -4.11 -54.73
CA THR A 798 29.19 -3.08 -55.79
C THR A 798 27.88 -2.32 -55.83
N THR A 799 27.88 -1.16 -56.48
CA THR A 799 26.65 -0.44 -56.84
C THR A 799 26.30 -0.67 -58.31
N LYS A 800 25.01 -0.74 -58.63
CA LYS A 800 24.52 -0.74 -60.03
C LYS A 800 23.32 0.16 -60.20
#